data_AF-A0A934R7P8-F1
#
_entry.id   AF-A0A934R7P8-F1
#
_cell.length_a   1.000
_cell.length_b   1.000
_cell.length_c   1.000
_cell.angle_alpha   90.00
_cell.angle_beta   90.00
_cell.angle_gamma   90.00
#
_symmetry.space_group_name_H-M   'P 1'
#
loop_
_entity.id
_entity.type
_entity.pdbx_description
1 polymer ?
#
loop_
_entity_poly.entity_id
_entity_poly.type
_entity_poly.pdbx_seq_one_letter_code
_entity_poly.pdbx_strand_id
1 'polypeptide(L)'
;MTPELERFFDAATRPLEGNPEAREEVRAELMGRVSHQGVPLELIDVGEETAVLEKATSRPSPWFRRVAMLVGLVVCLILWGAGVTLESLAATRAMLAQQLSFHYRWGGSYGTTQSNDFLPAWQRRVAPDVPLTGDPARFPKVDDETRALRERFPEDLAVLQEHLARRTNEADDYMTGEERALVERLDPDNAMWLVKESEWMRGKAYGRGTGGLSYMARSTSVPVDADVLAEAWDLYQQAAAKTTYRDYSPTMVRREIESFPPDQRFMQSLLLSGYADLVFSAGEGRMGFSFSSMTDDFEKQVSTLVKDGDLEGLTKLGEAWERINRLQVHSGSRSSGMDVSSLQRESRQLADAFLSLNDMESSGHYEGLATVLSMVETKRYVTSGDPLDELMPIRGEMGYLVPRELTVDEVKPGRMAERAYFDRMLTWFGAFLLFLVVLACGFEAYRRSFPVKGMARGLMPLFSWRDQAWVAGLGVAAPWLYWWGVTRMTPLGFRKIGMADEWAGLGWMLQAAIALLLLVVMLVQTVQWRWVKRGAFLGFRGRVDWLGWVVAGMLALGLPLVGVVRELAGGDDEKGMFLLGMVGLALVGLLWLLWVGGMNLFTPRHSALRANLVSRSLLPWSIVSVALMLLCAGVLLQAEKTWYSRDTLFPLSTGVSRINGFEERAMEEIQASLQEVWQVEE
;
A
#
# COMPACT_ATOMS: atom_id res chain seq x y z
N MET A 1 -3.88 -3.13 -68.91
CA MET A 1 -4.43 -2.68 -67.61
C MET A 1 -5.93 -2.54 -67.79
N THR A 2 -6.74 -3.09 -66.89
CA THR A 2 -8.20 -3.00 -67.00
C THR A 2 -8.69 -1.61 -66.57
N PRO A 3 -9.83 -1.10 -67.11
CA PRO A 3 -10.41 0.18 -66.71
C PRO A 3 -10.78 0.27 -65.22
N GLU A 4 -11.01 -0.86 -64.57
CA GLU A 4 -11.28 -0.95 -63.13
C GLU A 4 -10.03 -0.71 -62.28
N LEU A 5 -8.91 -1.28 -62.70
CA LEU A 5 -7.63 -1.11 -62.00
C LEU A 5 -7.11 0.33 -62.09
N GLU A 6 -7.36 1.01 -63.22
CA GLU A 6 -7.05 2.43 -63.37
C GLU A 6 -7.91 3.30 -62.44
N ARG A 7 -9.23 3.05 -62.40
CA ARG A 7 -10.14 3.71 -61.46
C ARG A 7 -9.73 3.48 -60.00
N PHE A 8 -9.31 2.27 -59.66
CA PHE A 8 -8.77 1.95 -58.34
C PHE A 8 -7.56 2.83 -58.00
N PHE A 9 -6.55 2.90 -58.87
CA PHE A 9 -5.35 3.69 -58.62
C PHE A 9 -5.64 5.18 -58.52
N ASP A 10 -6.55 5.72 -59.32
CA ASP A 10 -6.98 7.10 -59.22
C ASP A 10 -7.71 7.38 -57.91
N ALA A 11 -8.62 6.49 -57.48
CA ALA A 11 -9.30 6.63 -56.21
C ALA A 11 -8.34 6.50 -55.00
N ALA A 12 -7.37 5.59 -55.06
CA ALA A 12 -6.38 5.37 -54.01
C ALA A 12 -5.31 6.48 -53.92
N THR A 13 -5.01 7.17 -55.02
CA THR A 13 -4.00 8.24 -55.07
C THR A 13 -4.59 9.64 -54.90
N ARG A 14 -5.93 9.78 -54.92
CA ARG A 14 -6.66 11.06 -54.77
C ARG A 14 -6.17 11.98 -53.64
N PRO A 15 -5.79 11.51 -52.43
CA PRO A 15 -5.25 12.38 -51.38
C PRO A 15 -3.96 13.14 -51.76
N LEU A 16 -3.34 12.81 -52.88
CA LEU A 16 -2.14 13.42 -53.44
C LEU A 16 -2.43 14.30 -54.67
N GLU A 17 -3.68 14.60 -55.00
CA GLU A 17 -4.04 15.45 -56.15
C GLU A 17 -3.33 16.82 -56.16
N GLY A 18 -3.01 17.37 -54.97
CA GLY A 18 -2.24 18.61 -54.83
C GLY A 18 -0.72 18.48 -55.03
N ASN A 19 -0.21 17.28 -55.32
CA ASN A 19 1.21 17.02 -55.60
C ASN A 19 1.34 15.92 -56.68
N PRO A 20 1.40 16.29 -57.97
CA PRO A 20 1.38 15.34 -59.08
C PRO A 20 2.58 14.39 -59.08
N GLU A 21 3.77 14.86 -58.71
CA GLU A 21 4.98 14.03 -58.61
C GLU A 21 4.80 12.89 -57.59
N ALA A 22 4.30 13.21 -56.40
CA ALA A 22 4.01 12.22 -55.36
C ALA A 22 2.87 11.27 -55.78
N ARG A 23 1.90 11.76 -56.57
CA ARG A 23 0.78 10.96 -57.08
C ARG A 23 1.28 9.91 -58.09
N GLU A 24 2.14 10.31 -59.02
CA GLU A 24 2.75 9.42 -60.01
C GLU A 24 3.66 8.38 -59.34
N GLU A 25 4.49 8.78 -58.37
CA GLU A 25 5.33 7.88 -57.57
C GLU A 25 4.47 6.78 -56.90
N VAL A 26 3.37 7.17 -56.24
CA VAL A 26 2.49 6.22 -55.55
C VAL A 26 1.72 5.34 -56.54
N ARG A 27 1.27 5.89 -57.67
CA ARG A 27 0.61 5.12 -58.74
C ARG A 27 1.56 4.04 -59.28
N ALA A 28 2.82 4.39 -59.52
CA ALA A 28 3.85 3.45 -59.94
C ALA A 28 4.12 2.38 -58.87
N GLU A 29 4.21 2.75 -57.59
CA GLU A 29 4.39 1.79 -56.49
C GLU A 29 3.20 0.81 -56.36
N LEU A 30 1.96 1.32 -56.41
CA LEU A 30 0.76 0.48 -56.38
C LEU A 30 0.74 -0.49 -57.57
N MET A 31 1.04 0.01 -58.76
CA MET A 31 1.10 -0.81 -59.98
C MET A 31 2.15 -1.91 -59.86
N GLY A 32 3.34 -1.59 -59.35
CA GLY A 32 4.40 -2.56 -59.10
C GLY A 32 4.00 -3.64 -58.08
N ARG A 33 3.30 -3.26 -57.00
CA ARG A 33 2.82 -4.23 -55.99
C ARG A 33 1.79 -5.20 -56.54
N VAL A 34 0.88 -4.71 -57.38
CA VAL A 34 -0.16 -5.53 -58.01
C VAL A 34 0.44 -6.45 -59.07
N SER A 35 1.41 -5.98 -59.87
CA SER A 35 2.07 -6.80 -60.90
C SER A 35 2.98 -7.88 -60.32
N HIS A 36 3.61 -7.64 -59.17
CA HIS A 36 4.48 -8.62 -58.48
C HIS A 36 3.73 -9.81 -57.85
N GLN A 37 2.39 -9.86 -57.92
CA GLN A 37 1.59 -10.97 -57.40
C GLN A 37 1.72 -12.27 -58.22
N GLY A 38 2.31 -12.21 -59.42
CA GLY A 38 2.40 -13.36 -60.32
C GLY A 38 1.07 -13.76 -60.96
N VAL A 39 0.01 -12.97 -60.72
CA VAL A 39 -1.30 -13.10 -61.36
C VAL A 39 -1.38 -12.06 -62.48
N PRO A 40 -1.76 -12.45 -63.72
CA PRO A 40 -2.01 -11.50 -64.79
C PRO A 40 -2.96 -10.39 -64.33
N LEU A 41 -2.61 -9.12 -64.62
CA LEU A 41 -3.39 -7.94 -64.20
C LEU A 41 -4.86 -7.97 -64.65
N GLU A 42 -5.17 -8.74 -65.69
CA GLU A 42 -6.51 -8.91 -66.25
C GLU A 42 -7.41 -9.84 -65.42
N LEU A 43 -6.82 -10.64 -64.53
CA LEU A 43 -7.53 -11.58 -63.66
C LEU A 43 -7.74 -11.04 -62.24
N ILE A 44 -7.24 -9.84 -61.94
CA ILE A 44 -7.39 -9.20 -60.62
C ILE A 44 -8.67 -8.38 -60.63
N ASP A 45 -9.73 -8.93 -60.04
CA ASP A 45 -10.97 -8.21 -59.77
C ASP A 45 -10.78 -7.28 -58.56
N VAL A 46 -10.89 -5.97 -58.80
CA VAL A 46 -10.86 -4.90 -57.77
C VAL A 46 -12.15 -4.07 -57.78
N GLY A 47 -13.23 -4.58 -58.38
CA GLY A 47 -14.47 -3.83 -58.58
C GLY A 47 -15.10 -3.39 -57.25
N GLU A 48 -15.16 -4.29 -56.26
CA GLU A 48 -15.71 -4.00 -54.93
C GLU A 48 -14.85 -2.96 -54.18
N GLU A 49 -13.53 -3.13 -54.19
CA GLU A 49 -12.58 -2.21 -53.56
C GLU A 49 -12.64 -0.82 -54.18
N THR A 50 -12.72 -0.74 -55.50
CA THR A 50 -12.83 0.52 -56.25
C THR A 50 -14.11 1.27 -55.87
N ALA A 51 -15.25 0.58 -55.85
CA ALA A 51 -16.52 1.17 -55.44
C ALA A 51 -16.49 1.69 -54.00
N VAL A 52 -15.80 1.00 -53.09
CA VAL A 52 -15.62 1.46 -51.70
C VAL A 52 -14.79 2.74 -51.64
N LEU A 53 -13.68 2.80 -52.37
CA LEU A 53 -12.82 3.99 -52.42
C LEU A 53 -13.54 5.19 -53.02
N GLU A 54 -14.19 5.01 -54.17
CA GLU A 54 -14.96 6.06 -54.85
C GLU A 54 -16.07 6.60 -53.95
N LYS A 55 -16.84 5.72 -53.29
CA LYS A 55 -17.89 6.13 -52.36
C LYS A 55 -17.34 6.92 -51.17
N ALA A 56 -16.18 6.55 -50.65
CA ALA A 56 -15.56 7.23 -49.50
C ALA A 56 -15.12 8.66 -49.83
N THR A 57 -14.85 8.96 -51.10
CA THR A 57 -14.36 10.28 -51.55
C THR A 57 -15.43 11.37 -51.55
N SER A 58 -16.72 10.99 -51.49
CA SER A 58 -17.86 11.91 -51.38
C SER A 58 -18.11 12.44 -49.96
N ARG A 59 -17.40 11.92 -48.95
CA ARG A 59 -17.64 12.29 -47.53
C ARG A 59 -16.92 13.59 -47.16
N PRO A 60 -17.57 14.49 -46.40
CA PRO A 60 -16.99 15.77 -46.00
C PRO A 60 -15.69 15.62 -45.22
N SER A 61 -14.90 16.69 -45.28
CA SER A 61 -13.51 16.80 -44.81
C SER A 61 -13.21 16.03 -43.50
N PRO A 62 -12.12 15.24 -43.46
CA PRO A 62 -11.73 14.43 -42.29
C PRO A 62 -11.23 15.25 -41.10
N TRP A 63 -11.33 16.58 -41.15
CA TRP A 63 -10.87 17.48 -40.10
C TRP A 63 -11.54 17.18 -38.75
N PHE A 64 -12.85 16.93 -38.74
CA PHE A 64 -13.60 16.65 -37.51
C PHE A 64 -13.08 15.39 -36.80
N ARG A 65 -12.75 14.33 -37.55
CA ARG A 65 -12.17 13.11 -36.97
C ARG A 65 -10.77 13.34 -36.40
N ARG A 66 -9.95 14.17 -37.05
CA ARG A 66 -8.61 14.52 -36.56
C ARG A 66 -8.69 15.36 -35.29
N VAL A 67 -9.59 16.34 -35.27
CA VAL A 67 -9.86 17.16 -34.10
C VAL A 67 -10.39 16.29 -32.95
N ALA A 68 -11.35 15.40 -33.20
CA ALA A 68 -11.87 14.48 -32.18
C ALA A 68 -10.79 13.54 -31.62
N MET A 69 -9.91 12.99 -32.46
CA MET A 69 -8.78 12.18 -31.99
C MET A 69 -7.78 12.98 -31.16
N LEU A 70 -7.47 14.21 -31.58
CA LEU A 70 -6.55 15.09 -30.86
C LEU A 70 -7.14 15.52 -29.52
N VAL A 71 -8.40 15.94 -29.49
CA VAL A 71 -9.14 16.26 -28.26
C VAL A 71 -9.19 15.04 -27.35
N GLY A 72 -9.54 13.86 -27.87
CA GLY A 72 -9.56 12.61 -27.10
C GLY A 72 -8.19 12.27 -26.50
N LEU A 73 -7.11 12.46 -27.27
CA LEU A 73 -5.74 12.23 -26.81
C LEU A 73 -5.33 13.23 -25.72
N VAL A 74 -5.64 14.51 -25.88
CA VAL A 74 -5.37 15.56 -24.88
C VAL A 74 -6.16 15.29 -23.60
N VAL A 75 -7.44 14.91 -23.71
CA VAL A 75 -8.26 14.52 -22.55
C VAL A 75 -7.67 13.30 -21.84
N CYS A 76 -7.28 12.26 -22.58
CA CYS A 76 -6.62 11.09 -21.99
C CYS A 76 -5.32 11.45 -21.27
N LEU A 77 -4.50 12.33 -21.85
CA LEU A 77 -3.26 12.82 -21.25
C LEU A 77 -3.51 13.61 -19.96
N ILE A 78 -4.48 14.52 -19.97
CA ILE A 78 -4.84 15.34 -18.79
C ILE A 78 -5.36 14.43 -17.68
N LEU A 79 -6.28 13.52 -18.00
CA LEU A 79 -6.85 12.58 -17.03
C LEU A 79 -5.78 11.64 -16.46
N TRP A 80 -4.89 11.14 -17.32
CA TRP A 80 -3.75 10.31 -16.90
C TRP A 80 -2.77 11.07 -16.01
N GLY A 81 -2.33 12.26 -16.43
CA GLY A 81 -1.41 13.08 -15.65
C GLY A 81 -2.00 13.46 -14.29
N ALA A 82 -3.27 13.90 -14.26
CA ALA A 82 -3.96 14.22 -13.01
C ALA A 82 -4.10 12.99 -12.09
N GLY A 83 -4.51 11.85 -12.65
CA GLY A 83 -4.65 10.61 -11.90
C GLY A 83 -3.34 10.11 -11.30
N VAL A 84 -2.29 10.01 -12.11
CA VAL A 84 -0.95 9.60 -11.64
C VAL A 84 -0.41 10.57 -10.60
N THR A 85 -0.58 11.88 -10.80
CA THR A 85 -0.13 12.88 -9.82
C THR A 85 -0.85 12.70 -8.49
N LEU A 86 -2.18 12.51 -8.50
CA LEU A 86 -2.96 12.29 -7.29
C LEU A 86 -2.58 10.99 -6.57
N GLU A 87 -2.42 9.88 -7.30
CA GLU A 87 -2.07 8.59 -6.72
C GLU A 87 -0.63 8.53 -6.23
N SER A 88 0.33 9.04 -7.01
CA SER A 88 1.73 9.11 -6.58
C SER A 88 1.91 10.02 -5.38
N LEU A 89 1.20 11.15 -5.30
CA LEU A 89 1.21 11.98 -4.11
C LEU A 89 0.59 11.24 -2.92
N ALA A 90 -0.52 10.52 -3.10
CA ALA A 90 -1.14 9.75 -2.02
C ALA A 90 -0.22 8.60 -1.54
N ALA A 91 0.35 7.84 -2.47
CA ALA A 91 1.25 6.72 -2.19
C ALA A 91 2.57 7.18 -1.56
N THR A 92 3.22 8.20 -2.11
CA THR A 92 4.44 8.76 -1.51
C THR A 92 4.17 9.30 -0.12
N ARG A 93 3.05 9.99 0.11
CA ARG A 93 2.70 10.47 1.45
C ARG A 93 2.47 9.30 2.41
N ALA A 94 1.76 8.26 1.99
CA ALA A 94 1.49 7.09 2.83
C ALA A 94 2.76 6.32 3.16
N MET A 95 3.61 6.09 2.15
CA MET A 95 4.91 5.45 2.34
C MET A 95 5.80 6.27 3.26
N LEU A 96 5.83 7.60 3.13
CA LEU A 96 6.56 8.47 4.07
C LEU A 96 5.99 8.37 5.49
N ALA A 97 4.66 8.40 5.66
CA ALA A 97 4.04 8.25 6.97
C ALA A 97 4.33 6.88 7.61
N GLN A 98 4.32 5.81 6.82
CA GLN A 98 4.62 4.45 7.27
C GLN A 98 6.12 4.24 7.53
N GLN A 99 7.01 4.78 6.70
CA GLN A 99 8.44 4.76 6.95
C GLN A 99 8.76 5.53 8.23
N LEU A 100 8.11 6.67 8.45
CA LEU A 100 8.24 7.43 9.69
C LEU A 100 7.72 6.64 10.88
N SER A 101 6.52 6.06 10.81
CA SER A 101 6.01 5.24 11.91
C SER A 101 6.91 4.05 12.23
N PHE A 102 7.45 3.38 11.20
CA PHE A 102 8.42 2.31 11.35
C PHE A 102 9.74 2.81 11.97
N HIS A 103 10.29 3.92 11.49
CA HIS A 103 11.52 4.50 12.03
C HIS A 103 11.41 4.88 13.50
N TYR A 104 10.27 5.47 13.90
CA TYR A 104 10.02 5.85 15.28
C TYR A 104 9.71 4.65 16.17
N ARG A 105 8.95 3.65 15.69
CA ARG A 105 8.71 2.40 16.43
C ARG A 105 9.99 1.62 16.73
N TRP A 106 11.01 1.69 15.88
CA TRP A 106 12.21 0.84 15.96
C TRP A 106 13.52 1.60 16.23
N GLY A 107 13.45 2.89 16.57
CA GLY A 107 14.61 3.68 17.01
C GLY A 107 15.71 3.88 15.96
N GLY A 108 15.43 3.68 14.66
CA GLY A 108 16.46 3.78 13.62
C GLY A 108 17.02 5.20 13.50
N SER A 109 18.22 5.47 14.07
CA SER A 109 18.85 6.79 14.15
C SER A 109 19.40 7.35 12.82
N TYR A 110 18.88 6.94 11.66
CA TYR A 110 19.32 7.49 10.38
C TYR A 110 18.36 8.56 9.88
N GLY A 111 18.79 9.80 10.08
CA GLY A 111 18.08 11.00 9.69
C GLY A 111 17.72 11.03 8.20
N THR A 112 16.48 11.41 7.93
CA THR A 112 16.19 12.27 6.80
C THR A 112 15.42 13.47 7.31
N THR A 113 16.11 14.60 7.44
CA THR A 113 15.56 15.90 7.87
C THR A 113 14.47 16.46 6.96
N GLN A 114 14.14 15.80 5.84
CA GLN A 114 13.11 16.26 4.90
C GLN A 114 11.71 15.69 5.16
N SER A 115 11.57 14.63 5.96
CA SER A 115 10.29 13.96 6.22
C SER A 115 9.53 14.55 7.42
N ASN A 116 10.19 15.42 8.20
CA ASN A 116 9.69 15.96 9.47
C ASN A 116 8.80 17.22 9.33
N ASP A 117 8.90 17.98 8.25
CA ASP A 117 8.08 19.20 8.06
C ASP A 117 6.67 18.89 7.54
N PHE A 118 6.51 17.79 6.80
CA PHE A 118 5.25 17.48 6.11
C PHE A 118 4.11 17.18 7.08
N LEU A 119 4.39 16.40 8.12
CA LEU A 119 3.38 15.91 9.07
C LEU A 119 2.81 17.02 9.95
N PRO A 120 3.62 17.88 10.61
CA PRO A 120 3.12 19.06 11.32
C PRO A 120 2.33 19.99 10.39
N ALA A 121 2.80 20.22 9.16
CA ALA A 121 2.10 21.08 8.20
C ALA A 121 0.75 20.49 7.76
N TRP A 122 0.66 19.17 7.61
CA TRP A 122 -0.58 18.47 7.28
C TRP A 122 -1.55 18.47 8.47
N GLN A 123 -1.09 18.16 9.69
CA GLN A 123 -1.89 18.23 10.91
C GLN A 123 -2.46 19.64 11.11
N ARG A 124 -1.65 20.71 11.03
CA ARG A 124 -2.14 22.10 11.12
C ARG A 124 -3.24 22.44 10.13
N ARG A 125 -3.25 21.78 8.97
CA ARG A 125 -4.26 22.01 7.93
C ARG A 125 -5.55 21.25 8.20
N VAL A 126 -5.44 20.07 8.80
CA VAL A 126 -6.53 19.09 8.90
C VAL A 126 -7.19 19.12 10.28
N ALA A 127 -6.39 19.34 11.33
CA ALA A 127 -6.78 19.42 12.73
C ALA A 127 -6.05 20.60 13.42
N PRO A 128 -6.38 21.86 13.07
CA PRO A 128 -5.69 23.04 13.59
C PRO A 128 -5.81 23.22 15.11
N ASP A 129 -6.82 22.61 15.73
CA ASP A 129 -7.11 22.71 17.16
C ASP A 129 -6.39 21.64 18.01
N VAL A 130 -5.65 20.73 17.38
CA VAL A 130 -4.88 19.69 18.06
C VAL A 130 -3.42 20.09 18.19
N PRO A 131 -2.80 19.95 19.38
CA PRO A 131 -1.39 20.26 19.59
C PRO A 131 -0.51 19.51 18.61
N LEU A 132 0.54 20.15 18.11
CA LEU A 132 1.45 19.50 17.18
C LEU A 132 2.20 18.38 17.92
N THR A 133 2.14 17.21 17.31
CA THR A 133 2.94 16.06 17.69
C THR A 133 4.04 15.94 16.65
N GLY A 134 5.27 16.33 17.03
CA GLY A 134 6.50 15.96 16.33
C GLY A 134 6.93 16.85 15.16
N ASP A 135 7.31 18.11 15.42
CA ASP A 135 8.37 18.75 14.61
C ASP A 135 9.73 18.46 15.30
N PRO A 136 10.44 17.38 14.96
CA PRO A 136 11.75 17.08 15.56
C PRO A 136 12.87 18.00 15.04
N ALA A 137 12.67 18.77 13.96
CA ALA A 137 13.66 19.69 13.41
C ALA A 137 13.59 21.08 14.05
N ARG A 138 12.41 21.44 14.58
CA ARG A 138 12.22 22.56 15.50
C ARG A 138 11.64 21.99 16.78
N PHE A 139 12.49 21.79 17.77
CA PHE A 139 12.09 21.86 19.17
C PHE A 139 12.05 23.35 19.60
N PRO A 140 11.01 24.17 19.32
CA PRO A 140 10.62 25.08 20.39
C PRO A 140 10.24 24.19 21.58
N LYS A 141 10.45 24.66 22.80
CA LYS A 141 10.19 23.88 24.02
C LYS A 141 8.78 23.29 23.90
N VAL A 142 8.67 21.97 23.73
CA VAL A 142 7.40 21.22 23.62
C VAL A 142 6.45 21.55 24.79
N ASP A 143 7.03 22.04 25.88
CA ASP A 143 6.38 22.68 27.02
C ASP A 143 5.44 23.83 26.65
N ASP A 144 5.74 24.68 25.67
CA ASP A 144 4.96 25.90 25.40
C ASP A 144 3.58 25.58 24.79
N GLU A 145 3.48 24.59 23.90
CA GLU A 145 2.21 24.17 23.30
C GLU A 145 1.33 23.39 24.28
N THR A 146 1.94 22.48 25.05
CA THR A 146 1.21 21.75 26.10
C THR A 146 0.80 22.65 27.26
N ARG A 147 1.60 23.67 27.59
CA ARG A 147 1.25 24.72 28.56
C ARG A 147 0.05 25.54 28.07
N ALA A 148 0.02 25.94 26.79
CA ALA A 148 -1.13 26.65 26.24
C ALA A 148 -2.42 25.81 26.31
N LEU A 149 -2.34 24.49 26.09
CA LEU A 149 -3.48 23.58 26.29
C LEU A 149 -3.88 23.46 27.76
N ARG A 150 -2.89 23.37 28.65
CA ARG A 150 -3.10 23.32 30.10
C ARG A 150 -3.83 24.58 30.58
N GLU A 151 -3.45 25.75 30.09
CA GLU A 151 -4.13 27.03 30.37
C GLU A 151 -5.57 27.04 29.84
N ARG A 152 -5.81 26.43 28.67
CA ARG A 152 -7.15 26.33 28.08
C ARG A 152 -8.05 25.32 28.79
N PHE A 153 -7.48 24.23 29.32
CA PHE A 153 -8.19 23.13 29.97
C PHE A 153 -7.58 22.81 31.36
N PRO A 154 -7.71 23.73 32.33
CA PRO A 154 -7.00 23.67 33.62
C PRO A 154 -7.49 22.58 34.58
N GLU A 155 -8.58 21.88 34.28
CA GLU A 155 -9.08 20.77 35.12
C GLU A 155 -9.07 19.42 34.39
N ASP A 156 -8.54 19.38 33.16
CA ASP A 156 -8.52 18.16 32.36
C ASP A 156 -7.29 17.32 32.66
N LEU A 157 -7.49 16.20 33.35
CA LEU A 157 -6.43 15.27 33.72
C LEU A 157 -5.73 14.61 32.52
N ALA A 158 -6.42 14.47 31.38
CA ALA A 158 -5.80 13.94 30.17
C ALA A 158 -4.81 14.94 29.57
N VAL A 159 -5.16 16.23 29.59
CA VAL A 159 -4.27 17.33 29.19
C VAL A 159 -3.11 17.49 30.17
N LEU A 160 -3.35 17.32 31.47
CA LEU A 160 -2.29 17.34 32.48
C LEU A 160 -1.30 16.19 32.26
N GLN A 161 -1.78 14.96 32.09
CA GLN A 161 -0.91 13.81 31.85
C GLN A 161 -0.05 14.01 30.60
N GLU A 162 -0.65 14.52 29.53
CA GLU A 162 0.05 14.85 28.29
C GLU A 162 1.12 15.93 28.47
N HIS A 163 0.82 16.96 29.27
CA HIS A 163 1.78 18.01 29.60
C HIS A 163 2.96 17.45 30.39
N LEU A 164 2.70 16.62 31.40
CA LEU A 164 3.73 16.01 32.24
C LEU A 164 4.59 15.00 31.48
N ALA A 165 3.99 14.23 30.57
CA ALA A 165 4.70 13.27 29.72
C ALA A 165 5.71 13.92 28.76
N ARG A 166 5.51 15.20 28.43
CA ARG A 166 6.38 15.99 27.53
C ARG A 166 7.33 16.92 28.26
N ARG A 167 7.15 17.10 29.57
CA ARG A 167 8.02 17.93 30.41
C ARG A 167 9.43 17.35 30.40
N THR A 168 10.43 18.20 30.24
CA THR A 168 11.82 17.75 30.19
C THR A 168 12.27 17.19 31.56
N ASN A 169 13.21 16.24 31.54
CA ASN A 169 13.87 15.76 32.77
C ASN A 169 14.72 16.86 33.46
N GLU A 170 14.93 18.00 32.79
CA GLU A 170 15.60 19.19 33.34
C GLU A 170 14.68 20.04 34.23
N ALA A 171 13.37 19.80 34.24
CA ALA A 171 12.46 20.49 35.15
C ALA A 171 12.83 20.20 36.62
N ASP A 172 12.64 21.18 37.52
CA ASP A 172 12.98 21.00 38.93
C ASP A 172 12.08 19.96 39.61
N ASP A 173 10.80 19.93 39.24
CA ASP A 173 9.77 19.02 39.77
C ASP A 173 9.01 18.30 38.63
N TYR A 174 8.57 17.05 38.89
CA TYR A 174 7.69 16.33 37.98
C TYR A 174 6.35 17.07 37.87
N MET A 175 5.70 17.31 39.02
CA MET A 175 4.48 18.13 39.15
C MET A 175 4.76 19.37 40.00
N THR A 176 4.26 20.52 39.56
CA THR A 176 4.21 21.72 40.40
C THR A 176 3.24 21.51 41.57
N GLY A 177 3.36 22.32 42.63
CA GLY A 177 2.43 22.26 43.76
C GLY A 177 0.96 22.43 43.35
N GLU A 178 0.68 23.26 42.34
CA GLU A 178 -0.68 23.45 41.80
C GLU A 178 -1.18 22.20 41.05
N GLU A 179 -0.33 21.55 40.27
CA GLU A 179 -0.66 20.32 39.54
C GLU A 179 -0.88 19.15 40.49
N ARG A 180 -0.06 19.02 41.55
CA ARG A 180 -0.23 17.99 42.58
C ARG A 180 -1.53 18.21 43.35
N ALA A 181 -1.82 19.45 43.77
CA ALA A 181 -3.10 19.79 44.42
C ALA A 181 -4.30 19.51 43.51
N LEU A 182 -4.16 19.67 42.19
CA LEU A 182 -5.19 19.31 41.24
C LEU A 182 -5.43 17.80 41.17
N VAL A 183 -4.37 17.00 41.08
CA VAL A 183 -4.43 15.53 41.08
C VAL A 183 -5.06 15.03 42.37
N GLU A 184 -4.61 15.54 43.53
CA GLU A 184 -5.18 15.17 44.84
C GLU A 184 -6.67 15.54 44.95
N ARG A 185 -7.10 16.63 44.30
CA ARG A 185 -8.51 17.04 44.31
C ARG A 185 -9.38 16.20 43.38
N LEU A 186 -8.88 15.86 42.19
CA LEU A 186 -9.69 15.24 41.13
C LEU A 186 -9.56 13.71 41.07
N ASP A 187 -8.42 13.16 41.48
CA ASP A 187 -8.10 11.74 41.33
C ASP A 187 -7.10 11.25 42.40
N PRO A 188 -7.40 11.43 43.71
CA PRO A 188 -6.45 11.19 44.80
C PRO A 188 -6.01 9.73 44.94
N ASP A 189 -6.85 8.79 44.47
CA ASP A 189 -6.67 7.36 44.66
C ASP A 189 -6.03 6.67 43.45
N ASN A 190 -5.56 7.43 42.46
CA ASN A 190 -4.95 6.90 41.25
C ASN A 190 -3.43 6.74 41.41
N ALA A 191 -2.98 5.48 41.42
CA ALA A 191 -1.58 5.10 41.48
C ALA A 191 -0.74 5.68 40.32
N MET A 192 -1.33 5.87 39.14
CA MET A 192 -0.61 6.24 37.92
C MET A 192 0.29 7.47 38.10
N TRP A 193 -0.19 8.50 38.79
CA TRP A 193 0.55 9.75 38.99
C TRP A 193 1.85 9.55 39.78
N LEU A 194 1.79 8.80 40.89
CA LEU A 194 2.95 8.49 41.71
C LEU A 194 3.93 7.56 40.99
N VAL A 195 3.41 6.63 40.19
CA VAL A 195 4.28 5.75 39.40
C VAL A 195 5.02 6.53 38.31
N LYS A 196 4.36 7.50 37.66
CA LYS A 196 4.99 8.37 36.67
C LYS A 196 6.01 9.33 37.30
N GLU A 197 5.72 9.86 38.48
CA GLU A 197 6.66 10.66 39.25
C GLU A 197 7.91 9.85 39.66
N SER A 198 7.70 8.63 40.15
CA SER A 198 8.76 7.65 40.41
C SER A 198 9.65 7.41 39.19
N GLU A 199 9.05 7.20 38.00
CA GLU A 199 9.79 7.03 36.74
C GLU A 199 10.67 8.24 36.41
N TRP A 200 10.11 9.44 36.54
CA TRP A 200 10.84 10.67 36.28
C TRP A 200 12.01 10.88 37.27
N MET A 201 11.81 10.58 38.56
CA MET A 201 12.87 10.65 39.57
C MET A 201 13.99 9.63 39.31
N ARG A 202 13.67 8.41 38.89
CA ARG A 202 14.71 7.45 38.44
C ARG A 202 15.51 8.01 37.26
N GLY A 203 14.83 8.63 36.28
CA GLY A 203 15.48 9.32 35.17
C GLY A 203 16.51 10.37 35.64
N LYS A 204 16.15 11.17 36.66
CA LYS A 204 17.07 12.11 37.32
C LYS A 204 18.22 11.43 38.05
N ALA A 205 17.93 10.39 38.83
CA ALA A 205 18.94 9.63 39.57
C ALA A 205 20.04 9.08 38.66
N TYR A 206 19.72 8.73 37.41
CA TYR A 206 20.69 8.27 36.42
C TYR A 206 21.26 9.38 35.51
N GLY A 207 20.92 10.64 35.74
CA GLY A 207 21.44 11.78 34.97
C GLY A 207 20.90 11.87 33.53
N ARG A 208 19.72 11.30 33.23
CA ARG A 208 19.08 11.32 31.88
C ARG A 208 18.56 12.70 31.43
N GLY A 209 19.15 13.80 31.91
CA GLY A 209 18.76 15.18 31.63
C GLY A 209 19.85 16.05 31.01
N THR A 210 21.02 15.52 30.63
CA THR A 210 22.19 16.34 30.22
C THR A 210 22.32 16.56 28.70
N GLY A 211 21.25 16.40 27.92
CA GLY A 211 21.26 16.69 26.47
C GLY A 211 22.10 15.73 25.61
N GLY A 212 22.65 14.66 26.19
CA GLY A 212 23.29 13.58 25.44
C GLY A 212 22.25 12.56 25.00
N LEU A 213 22.22 12.23 23.69
CA LEU A 213 21.56 11.05 23.13
C LEU A 213 21.95 9.83 23.97
N SER A 214 21.12 9.50 24.97
CA SER A 214 21.30 8.32 25.83
C SER A 214 20.79 7.09 25.10
N TYR A 215 21.36 6.86 23.93
CA TYR A 215 21.18 5.64 23.18
C TYR A 215 21.96 4.55 23.94
N MET A 216 21.23 3.63 24.57
CA MET A 216 21.77 2.40 25.18
C MET A 216 22.74 2.56 26.36
N ALA A 217 22.30 3.15 27.47
CA ALA A 217 22.83 2.75 28.78
C ALA A 217 22.14 1.46 29.24
N ARG A 218 22.43 0.34 28.57
CA ARG A 218 22.09 -1.02 29.05
C ARG A 218 22.73 -1.25 30.41
N SER A 219 21.98 -1.84 31.36
CA SER A 219 22.33 -2.54 32.63
C SER A 219 23.54 -2.13 33.51
N THR A 220 24.46 -1.27 33.09
CA THR A 220 25.72 -0.94 33.78
C THR A 220 25.77 0.50 34.31
N SER A 221 24.72 1.30 34.16
CA SER A 221 24.67 2.66 34.71
C SER A 221 24.53 2.62 36.23
N VAL A 222 25.53 3.15 36.93
CA VAL A 222 25.46 3.44 38.37
C VAL A 222 24.63 4.72 38.55
N PRO A 223 23.69 4.80 39.51
CA PRO A 223 22.98 6.04 39.78
C PRO A 223 23.97 7.14 40.17
N VAL A 224 23.78 8.32 39.59
CA VAL A 224 24.51 9.54 39.92
C VAL A 224 24.09 10.06 41.29
N ASP A 225 22.83 9.82 41.68
CA ASP A 225 22.25 10.21 42.96
C ASP A 225 21.44 9.05 43.56
N ALA A 226 21.95 8.48 44.66
CA ALA A 226 21.33 7.34 45.34
C ALA A 226 20.13 7.74 46.20
N ASP A 227 20.11 8.97 46.72
CA ASP A 227 19.01 9.46 47.57
C ASP A 227 17.77 9.71 46.71
N VAL A 228 17.95 10.31 45.52
CA VAL A 228 16.87 10.48 44.53
C VAL A 228 16.32 9.14 44.05
N LEU A 229 17.19 8.12 43.90
CA LEU A 229 16.74 6.77 43.55
C LEU A 229 15.91 6.13 44.66
N ALA A 230 16.31 6.31 45.94
CA ALA A 230 15.56 5.81 47.09
C ALA A 230 14.18 6.48 47.19
N GLU A 231 14.10 7.81 46.98
CA GLU A 231 12.83 8.55 46.93
C GLU A 231 11.93 8.06 45.80
N ALA A 232 12.50 7.76 44.63
CA ALA A 232 11.75 7.19 43.52
C ALA A 232 11.09 5.84 43.88
N TRP A 233 11.80 4.98 44.63
CA TRP A 233 11.24 3.71 45.09
C TRP A 233 10.19 3.88 46.18
N ASP A 234 10.35 4.86 47.07
CA ASP A 234 9.34 5.20 48.08
C ASP A 234 8.04 5.65 47.39
N LEU A 235 8.11 6.51 46.38
CA LEU A 235 6.94 6.90 45.57
C LEU A 235 6.27 5.68 44.90
N TYR A 236 7.07 4.71 44.42
CA TYR A 236 6.54 3.48 43.84
C TYR A 236 5.79 2.65 44.90
N GLN A 237 6.31 2.52 46.11
CA GLN A 237 5.62 1.83 47.20
C GLN A 237 4.35 2.58 47.65
N GLN A 238 4.40 3.92 47.73
CA GLN A 238 3.22 4.74 48.00
C GLN A 238 2.13 4.57 46.92
N ALA A 239 2.54 4.41 45.66
CA ALA A 239 1.62 4.13 44.57
C ALA A 239 0.92 2.79 44.74
N ALA A 240 1.61 1.76 45.25
CA ALA A 240 0.99 0.48 45.56
C ALA A 240 -0.08 0.58 46.65
N ALA A 241 0.00 1.56 47.56
CA ALA A 241 -1.01 1.76 48.59
C ALA A 241 -2.33 2.34 48.04
N LYS A 242 -2.33 2.88 46.82
CA LYS A 242 -3.53 3.41 46.15
C LYS A 242 -4.49 2.28 45.75
N THR A 243 -5.73 2.65 45.41
CA THR A 243 -6.82 1.69 45.13
C THR A 243 -7.23 1.65 43.67
N THR A 244 -6.82 2.62 42.87
CA THR A 244 -7.15 2.68 41.45
C THR A 244 -5.89 2.93 40.62
N TYR A 245 -5.96 2.57 39.35
CA TYR A 245 -5.00 3.00 38.34
C TYR A 245 -5.81 3.46 37.14
N ARG A 246 -5.59 4.67 36.65
CA ARG A 246 -6.30 5.18 35.47
C ARG A 246 -5.33 5.95 34.59
N ASP A 247 -5.12 5.41 33.39
CA ASP A 247 -4.39 6.10 32.33
C ASP A 247 -5.36 7.01 31.57
N TYR A 248 -5.02 8.29 31.44
CA TYR A 248 -5.76 9.26 30.65
C TYR A 248 -5.20 9.43 29.24
N SER A 249 -4.06 8.79 28.91
CA SER A 249 -3.48 8.79 27.56
C SER A 249 -4.48 8.37 26.47
N PRO A 250 -5.35 7.35 26.66
CA PRO A 250 -6.31 6.97 25.62
C PRO A 250 -7.35 8.06 25.35
N THR A 251 -7.64 8.91 26.33
CA THR A 251 -8.57 10.04 26.16
C THR A 251 -7.96 11.10 25.25
N MET A 252 -6.67 11.41 25.39
CA MET A 252 -5.96 12.31 24.49
C MET A 252 -5.83 11.72 23.09
N VAL A 253 -5.42 10.45 23.00
CA VAL A 253 -5.37 9.68 21.74
C VAL A 253 -6.69 9.77 20.99
N ARG A 254 -7.80 9.52 21.68
CA ARG A 254 -9.14 9.57 21.09
C ARG A 254 -9.47 10.95 20.57
N ARG A 255 -9.19 12.03 21.33
CA ARG A 255 -9.42 13.40 20.87
C ARG A 255 -8.61 13.75 19.63
N GLU A 256 -7.38 13.25 19.56
CA GLU A 256 -6.53 13.42 18.38
C GLU A 256 -7.10 12.68 17.17
N ILE A 257 -7.51 11.42 17.34
CA ILE A 257 -8.18 10.62 16.29
C ILE A 257 -9.47 11.32 15.82
N GLU A 258 -10.32 11.76 16.76
CA GLU A 258 -11.59 12.46 16.49
C GLU A 258 -11.40 13.81 15.79
N SER A 259 -10.21 14.41 15.90
CA SER A 259 -9.88 15.64 15.18
C SER A 259 -9.58 15.42 13.70
N PHE A 260 -9.21 14.20 13.31
CA PHE A 260 -8.99 13.87 11.92
C PHE A 260 -10.33 13.66 11.20
N PRO A 261 -10.46 14.11 9.95
CA PRO A 261 -11.63 13.78 9.15
C PRO A 261 -11.71 12.26 8.99
N PRO A 262 -12.94 11.70 8.98
CA PRO A 262 -13.11 10.26 8.80
C PRO A 262 -12.41 9.81 7.51
N ASP A 263 -11.72 8.69 7.59
CA ASP A 263 -11.06 8.09 6.46
C ASP A 263 -12.09 7.58 5.46
N GLN A 264 -11.90 7.94 4.19
CA GLN A 264 -12.84 7.56 3.13
C GLN A 264 -12.30 6.46 2.22
N ARG A 265 -11.02 6.13 2.36
CA ARG A 265 -10.23 5.33 1.41
C ARG A 265 -9.06 4.64 2.09
N PHE A 266 -8.60 3.56 1.48
CA PHE A 266 -7.50 2.72 1.97
C PHE A 266 -6.22 3.52 2.24
N MET A 267 -5.77 4.31 1.26
CA MET A 267 -4.52 5.08 1.41
C MET A 267 -4.60 6.21 2.44
N GLN A 268 -5.79 6.79 2.61
CA GLN A 268 -6.00 7.81 3.64
C GLN A 268 -5.94 7.18 5.02
N SER A 269 -6.49 5.98 5.17
CA SER A 269 -6.40 5.19 6.41
C SER A 269 -4.96 4.78 6.73
N LEU A 270 -4.18 4.30 5.75
CA LEU A 270 -2.76 4.01 5.97
C LEU A 270 -1.97 5.25 6.42
N LEU A 271 -2.25 6.41 5.81
CA LEU A 271 -1.68 7.68 6.21
C LEU A 271 -2.02 8.06 7.65
N LEU A 272 -3.30 7.97 7.98
CA LEU A 272 -3.85 8.32 9.29
C LEU A 272 -3.39 7.35 10.37
N SER A 273 -3.34 6.05 10.08
CA SER A 273 -2.80 5.01 10.96
C SER A 273 -1.31 5.20 11.17
N GLY A 274 -0.53 5.42 10.11
CA GLY A 274 0.90 5.72 10.24
C GLY A 274 1.16 7.02 10.99
N TYR A 275 0.29 8.02 10.82
CA TYR A 275 0.32 9.25 11.61
C TYR A 275 0.03 8.97 13.09
N ALA A 276 -1.08 8.31 13.38
CA ALA A 276 -1.45 7.87 14.72
C ALA A 276 -0.28 7.12 15.37
N ASP A 277 0.24 6.11 14.67
CA ASP A 277 1.41 5.33 15.08
C ASP A 277 2.63 6.19 15.37
N LEU A 278 2.94 7.14 14.49
CA LEU A 278 4.06 8.06 14.66
C LEU A 278 3.86 8.91 15.91
N VAL A 279 2.67 9.46 16.12
CA VAL A 279 2.34 10.26 17.29
C VAL A 279 2.40 9.43 18.57
N PHE A 280 2.00 8.16 18.50
CA PHE A 280 2.06 7.23 19.63
C PHE A 280 3.48 6.73 19.89
N SER A 281 4.29 6.49 18.86
CA SER A 281 5.66 5.96 18.99
C SER A 281 6.73 7.03 19.24
N ALA A 282 6.57 8.24 18.68
CA ALA A 282 7.47 9.37 18.92
C ALA A 282 7.33 9.96 20.33
N GLY A 283 6.19 9.73 20.98
CA GLY A 283 6.03 9.98 22.40
C GLY A 283 6.45 8.77 23.22
N GLU A 284 7.76 8.57 23.44
CA GLU A 284 8.25 7.66 24.49
C GLU A 284 7.58 7.93 25.86
N GLY A 285 7.00 9.13 26.06
CA GLY A 285 6.17 9.48 27.22
C GLY A 285 4.65 9.25 27.09
N ARG A 286 4.10 9.04 25.88
CA ARG A 286 2.64 8.89 25.63
C ARG A 286 2.16 7.45 25.70
N MET A 287 2.97 6.50 25.27
CA MET A 287 2.67 5.10 25.56
C MET A 287 2.98 4.92 27.04
N GLY A 288 1.92 4.72 27.84
CA GLY A 288 2.01 4.36 29.24
C GLY A 288 3.16 3.38 29.46
N PHE A 289 3.99 3.69 30.46
CA PHE A 289 5.09 2.86 30.90
C PHE A 289 6.06 2.38 29.79
N SER A 290 7.20 3.05 29.65
CA SER A 290 8.37 2.39 29.04
C SER A 290 8.95 1.40 30.05
N PHE A 291 8.33 0.21 30.14
CA PHE A 291 8.75 -0.88 31.04
C PHE A 291 10.22 -1.24 30.87
N SER A 292 10.81 -1.07 29.67
CA SER A 292 12.24 -1.33 29.50
C SER A 292 13.13 -0.50 30.44
N SER A 293 12.73 0.71 30.79
CA SER A 293 13.47 1.51 31.79
C SER A 293 13.20 1.07 33.21
N MET A 294 11.96 0.65 33.51
CA MET A 294 11.62 0.14 34.83
C MET A 294 12.25 -1.23 35.09
N THR A 295 12.23 -2.15 34.14
CA THR A 295 12.74 -3.51 34.35
C THR A 295 14.23 -3.51 34.63
N ASP A 296 15.02 -2.70 33.94
CA ASP A 296 16.46 -2.60 34.19
C ASP A 296 16.75 -2.03 35.60
N ASP A 297 15.97 -1.04 36.04
CA ASP A 297 16.12 -0.45 37.38
C ASP A 297 15.58 -1.39 38.48
N PHE A 298 14.49 -2.09 38.19
CA PHE A 298 13.89 -3.12 39.02
C PHE A 298 14.86 -4.27 39.26
N GLU A 299 15.50 -4.77 38.20
CA GLU A 299 16.55 -5.79 38.28
C GLU A 299 17.70 -5.36 39.19
N LYS A 300 18.15 -4.10 39.09
CA LYS A 300 19.19 -3.55 39.97
C LYS A 300 18.73 -3.46 41.42
N GLN A 301 17.49 -3.05 41.65
CA GLN A 301 16.94 -2.97 43.00
C GLN A 301 16.82 -4.36 43.64
N VAL A 302 16.28 -5.33 42.89
CA VAL A 302 16.23 -6.75 43.30
C VAL A 302 17.64 -7.27 43.62
N SER A 303 18.61 -7.03 42.74
CA SER A 303 20.01 -7.42 42.94
C SER A 303 20.63 -6.79 44.19
N THR A 304 20.32 -5.53 44.47
CA THR A 304 20.79 -4.80 45.66
C THR A 304 20.23 -5.43 46.92
N LEU A 305 18.92 -5.68 46.97
CA LEU A 305 18.25 -6.31 48.12
C LEU A 305 18.77 -7.73 48.37
N VAL A 306 18.98 -8.52 47.31
CA VAL A 306 19.59 -9.86 47.42
C VAL A 306 21.01 -9.79 47.97
N LYS A 307 21.84 -8.87 47.45
CA LYS A 307 23.21 -8.67 47.91
C LYS A 307 23.27 -8.28 49.38
N ASP A 308 22.34 -7.46 49.83
CA ASP A 308 22.25 -6.99 51.21
C ASP A 308 21.56 -8.02 52.14
N GLY A 309 20.99 -9.09 51.57
CA GLY A 309 20.24 -10.11 52.32
C GLY A 309 18.91 -9.59 52.88
N ASP A 310 18.37 -8.52 52.31
CA ASP A 310 17.15 -7.86 52.78
C ASP A 310 15.88 -8.52 52.23
N LEU A 311 15.49 -9.63 52.85
CA LEU A 311 14.28 -10.36 52.51
C LEU A 311 13.01 -9.52 52.72
N GLU A 312 12.97 -8.66 53.74
CA GLU A 312 11.80 -7.82 54.02
C GLU A 312 11.63 -6.76 52.93
N GLY A 313 12.72 -6.10 52.52
CA GLY A 313 12.73 -5.17 51.40
C GLY A 313 12.34 -5.83 50.08
N LEU A 314 12.82 -7.05 49.82
CA LEU A 314 12.44 -7.82 48.63
C LEU A 314 10.94 -8.19 48.64
N THR A 315 10.41 -8.57 49.81
CA THR A 315 8.98 -8.85 50.00
C THR A 315 8.13 -7.62 49.70
N LYS A 316 8.46 -6.47 50.29
CA LYS A 316 7.74 -5.20 50.04
C LYS A 316 7.81 -4.77 48.58
N LEU A 317 8.96 -4.94 47.93
CA LEU A 317 9.11 -4.63 46.50
C LEU A 317 8.23 -5.54 45.64
N GLY A 318 8.21 -6.84 45.91
CA GLY A 318 7.38 -7.81 45.21
C GLY A 318 5.88 -7.52 45.37
N GLU A 319 5.42 -7.28 46.61
CA GLU A 319 4.03 -6.91 46.90
C GLU A 319 3.61 -5.60 46.21
N ALA A 320 4.48 -4.58 46.25
CA ALA A 320 4.22 -3.31 45.57
C ALA A 320 4.12 -3.49 44.05
N TRP A 321 5.05 -4.25 43.47
CA TRP A 321 5.07 -4.59 42.06
C TRP A 321 3.80 -5.33 41.64
N GLU A 322 3.42 -6.37 42.38
CA GLU A 322 2.24 -7.17 42.05
C GLU A 322 0.96 -6.32 42.16
N ARG A 323 0.83 -5.51 43.22
CA ARG A 323 -0.34 -4.68 43.45
C ARG A 323 -0.51 -3.61 42.37
N ILE A 324 0.56 -2.95 41.96
CA ILE A 324 0.51 -1.96 40.86
C ILE A 324 0.12 -2.64 39.55
N ASN A 325 0.72 -3.79 39.24
CA ASN A 325 0.40 -4.55 38.03
C ASN A 325 -1.06 -5.03 38.03
N ARG A 326 -1.56 -5.49 39.17
CA ARG A 326 -2.97 -5.86 39.35
C ARG A 326 -3.89 -4.68 39.08
N LEU A 327 -3.62 -3.50 39.65
CA LEU A 327 -4.41 -2.29 39.40
C LEU A 327 -4.42 -1.90 37.91
N GLN A 328 -3.27 -1.98 37.24
CA GLN A 328 -3.15 -1.71 35.80
C GLN A 328 -3.92 -2.72 34.92
N VAL A 329 -4.00 -3.97 35.34
CA VAL A 329 -4.77 -5.01 34.63
C VAL A 329 -6.27 -4.85 34.87
N HIS A 330 -6.68 -4.35 36.03
CA HIS A 330 -8.11 -4.12 36.30
C HIS A 330 -8.63 -2.85 35.63
N SER A 331 -7.78 -1.85 35.40
CA SER A 331 -8.17 -0.57 34.84
C SER A 331 -8.46 -0.57 33.33
N GLY A 332 -8.07 -1.63 32.61
CA GLY A 332 -8.10 -1.63 31.13
C GLY A 332 -7.11 -0.63 30.51
N SER A 333 -6.23 -0.03 31.32
CA SER A 333 -5.41 1.12 30.95
C SER A 333 -4.07 0.72 30.33
N ARG A 334 -3.89 -0.56 29.98
CA ARG A 334 -2.65 -1.05 29.38
C ARG A 334 -2.54 -0.56 27.96
N SER A 335 -1.77 0.51 27.83
CA SER A 335 -1.45 1.14 26.57
C SER A 335 -0.30 0.35 25.91
N SER A 336 -0.57 -0.22 24.73
CA SER A 336 0.36 -0.94 23.84
C SER A 336 0.64 -2.36 24.30
N GLY A 337 0.80 -3.27 23.34
CA GLY A 337 1.38 -4.59 23.57
C GLY A 337 2.85 -4.56 24.02
N MET A 338 3.22 -3.70 24.96
CA MET A 338 4.38 -3.89 25.83
C MET A 338 3.87 -4.22 27.24
N ASP A 339 4.38 -5.21 27.94
CA ASP A 339 5.33 -6.24 27.53
C ASP A 339 5.08 -7.39 28.50
N VAL A 340 4.14 -8.29 28.15
CA VAL A 340 3.90 -9.52 28.92
C VAL A 340 5.25 -10.21 29.18
N SER A 341 6.19 -10.07 28.24
CA SER A 341 7.59 -10.48 28.36
C SER A 341 8.37 -9.75 29.48
N SER A 342 8.18 -8.44 29.68
CA SER A 342 8.79 -7.70 30.80
C SER A 342 8.20 -8.12 32.14
N LEU A 343 6.87 -8.30 32.24
CA LEU A 343 6.25 -8.81 33.48
C LEU A 343 6.72 -10.23 33.80
N GLN A 344 6.79 -11.08 32.78
CA GLN A 344 7.33 -12.42 32.92
C GLN A 344 8.79 -12.37 33.37
N ARG A 345 9.60 -11.48 32.79
CA ARG A 345 11.01 -11.29 33.15
C ARG A 345 11.16 -10.81 34.59
N GLU A 346 10.42 -9.78 35.00
CA GLU A 346 10.42 -9.24 36.37
C GLU A 346 9.93 -10.29 37.38
N SER A 347 8.89 -11.05 37.04
CA SER A 347 8.40 -12.15 37.87
C SER A 347 9.45 -13.25 38.03
N ARG A 348 10.16 -13.66 36.96
CA ARG A 348 11.29 -14.62 37.08
C ARG A 348 12.42 -14.06 37.92
N GLN A 349 12.76 -12.78 37.76
CA GLN A 349 13.80 -12.14 38.56
C GLN A 349 13.44 -12.15 40.05
N LEU A 350 12.19 -11.88 40.41
CA LEU A 350 11.71 -12.04 41.79
C LEU A 350 11.81 -13.50 42.24
N ALA A 351 11.37 -14.45 41.42
CA ALA A 351 11.42 -15.87 41.76
C ALA A 351 12.84 -16.35 42.08
N ASP A 352 13.82 -15.98 41.23
CA ASP A 352 15.24 -16.27 41.42
C ASP A 352 15.81 -15.57 42.66
N ALA A 353 15.40 -14.33 42.91
CA ALA A 353 15.84 -13.56 44.07
C ALA A 353 15.35 -14.17 45.40
N PHE A 354 14.06 -14.53 45.50
CA PHE A 354 13.52 -15.20 46.69
C PHE A 354 14.17 -16.58 46.90
N LEU A 355 14.41 -17.33 45.81
CA LEU A 355 15.13 -18.60 45.88
C LEU A 355 16.53 -18.41 46.46
N SER A 356 17.26 -17.37 46.03
CA SER A 356 18.61 -17.08 46.51
C SER A 356 18.66 -16.72 48.01
N LEU A 357 17.56 -16.20 48.56
CA LEU A 357 17.39 -15.88 49.98
C LEU A 357 16.70 -17.00 50.78
N ASN A 358 16.49 -18.17 50.18
CA ASN A 358 15.82 -19.35 50.76
C ASN A 358 14.32 -19.17 51.10
N ASP A 359 13.61 -18.27 50.43
CA ASP A 359 12.15 -18.17 50.52
C ASP A 359 11.48 -18.93 49.35
N MET A 360 11.23 -20.21 49.59
CA MET A 360 10.68 -21.12 48.58
C MET A 360 9.21 -20.82 48.24
N GLU A 361 8.45 -20.23 49.16
CA GLU A 361 7.03 -19.94 48.98
C GLU A 361 6.86 -18.78 47.99
N SER A 362 7.51 -17.66 48.28
CA SER A 362 7.50 -16.48 47.39
C SER A 362 8.14 -16.82 46.04
N SER A 363 9.23 -17.60 46.02
CA SER A 363 9.84 -18.06 44.77
C SER A 363 8.86 -18.87 43.90
N GLY A 364 8.12 -19.80 44.51
CA GLY A 364 7.11 -20.59 43.82
C GLY A 364 5.95 -19.75 43.27
N HIS A 365 5.50 -18.74 44.02
CA HIS A 365 4.47 -17.78 43.60
C HIS A 365 4.86 -17.04 42.32
N TYR A 366 6.02 -16.37 42.32
CA TYR A 366 6.47 -15.57 41.19
C TYR A 366 6.88 -16.43 39.98
N GLU A 367 7.37 -17.66 40.17
CA GLU A 367 7.62 -18.59 39.06
C GLU A 367 6.30 -19.09 38.44
N GLY A 368 5.28 -19.32 39.26
CA GLY A 368 3.91 -19.62 38.80
C GLY A 368 3.36 -18.48 37.95
N LEU A 369 3.46 -17.24 38.44
CA LEU A 369 3.03 -16.05 37.70
C LEU A 369 3.79 -15.88 36.39
N ALA A 370 5.12 -16.03 36.39
CA ALA A 370 5.93 -15.98 35.18
C ALA A 370 5.52 -17.04 34.15
N THR A 371 5.18 -18.25 34.61
CA THR A 371 4.71 -19.33 33.76
C THR A 371 3.38 -18.97 33.10
N VAL A 372 2.41 -18.46 33.86
CA VAL A 372 1.12 -18.04 33.30
C VAL A 372 1.27 -16.86 32.34
N LEU A 373 2.11 -15.87 32.66
CA LEU A 373 2.42 -14.75 31.76
C LEU A 373 3.06 -15.23 30.45
N SER A 374 3.95 -16.23 30.50
CA SER A 374 4.51 -16.84 29.29
C SER A 374 3.47 -17.56 28.43
N MET A 375 2.42 -18.10 29.05
CA MET A 375 1.27 -18.63 28.31
C MET A 375 0.51 -17.50 27.62
N VAL A 376 0.24 -16.37 28.30
CA VAL A 376 -0.40 -15.21 27.67
C VAL A 376 0.45 -14.64 26.52
N GLU A 377 1.78 -14.63 26.66
CA GLU A 377 2.68 -14.20 25.61
C GLU A 377 2.72 -15.18 24.43
N THR A 378 2.84 -16.48 24.67
CA THR A 378 2.82 -17.48 23.57
C THR A 378 1.48 -17.51 22.85
N LYS A 379 0.37 -17.22 23.57
CA LYS A 379 -0.96 -17.01 22.98
C LYS A 379 -1.03 -15.81 22.02
N ARG A 380 -0.06 -14.88 22.07
CA ARG A 380 0.08 -13.66 21.24
C ARG A 380 0.72 -13.92 19.87
N TYR A 381 1.52 -14.98 19.76
CA TYR A 381 2.36 -15.28 18.60
C TYR A 381 1.94 -16.54 17.83
N VAL A 382 0.72 -17.06 18.05
CA VAL A 382 0.22 -18.19 17.25
C VAL A 382 -0.18 -17.67 15.87
N THR A 383 0.83 -17.46 15.03
CA THR A 383 0.75 -17.21 13.59
C THR A 383 1.66 -18.21 12.91
N SER A 384 1.06 -19.29 12.42
CA SER A 384 1.51 -20.07 11.26
C SER A 384 0.62 -21.29 11.15
N GLY A 385 -0.43 -21.19 10.33
CA GLY A 385 -1.20 -22.35 9.90
C GLY A 385 -2.71 -22.22 10.05
N ASP A 386 -3.24 -21.08 10.50
CA ASP A 386 -4.67 -20.82 10.39
C ASP A 386 -5.00 -20.46 8.93
N PRO A 387 -5.99 -21.11 8.29
CA PRO A 387 -6.48 -20.73 6.97
C PRO A 387 -6.84 -19.24 6.81
N LEU A 388 -7.07 -18.52 7.91
CA LEU A 388 -7.31 -17.07 7.93
C LEU A 388 -6.08 -16.23 7.64
N ASP A 389 -4.85 -16.73 7.87
CA ASP A 389 -3.61 -16.01 7.58
C ASP A 389 -3.52 -15.65 6.09
N GLU A 390 -3.86 -16.61 5.21
CA GLU A 390 -3.94 -16.39 3.75
C GLU A 390 -5.02 -15.37 3.34
N LEU A 391 -5.92 -14.99 4.24
CA LEU A 391 -7.04 -14.09 3.95
C LEU A 391 -6.79 -12.67 4.45
N MET A 392 -5.73 -12.45 5.22
CA MET A 392 -5.42 -11.17 5.86
C MET A 392 -5.03 -10.09 4.83
N PRO A 393 -5.51 -8.84 4.97
CA PRO A 393 -4.97 -7.72 4.22
C PRO A 393 -3.55 -7.39 4.70
N ILE A 394 -2.75 -6.68 3.90
CA ILE A 394 -1.35 -6.34 4.26
C ILE A 394 -1.30 -5.59 5.61
N ARG A 395 -2.30 -4.75 5.88
CA ARG A 395 -2.44 -4.03 7.16
C ARG A 395 -2.54 -4.95 8.38
N GLY A 396 -3.11 -6.14 8.22
CA GLY A 396 -3.20 -7.15 9.28
C GLY A 396 -1.86 -7.80 9.58
N GLU A 397 -1.07 -8.14 8.55
CA GLU A 397 0.29 -8.67 8.73
C GLU A 397 1.27 -7.63 9.27
N MET A 398 1.06 -6.35 8.96
CA MET A 398 1.84 -5.26 9.56
C MET A 398 1.51 -5.03 11.04
N GLY A 399 0.41 -5.60 11.54
CA GLY A 399 0.04 -5.59 12.96
C GLY A 399 0.83 -6.63 13.75
N TYR A 400 1.33 -6.26 14.92
CA TYR A 400 2.05 -7.18 15.82
C TYR A 400 1.12 -8.07 16.66
N LEU A 401 -0.19 -7.90 16.50
CA LEU A 401 -1.23 -8.39 17.40
C LEU A 401 -2.41 -8.83 16.54
N VAL A 402 -2.60 -10.14 16.41
CA VAL A 402 -3.71 -10.70 15.63
C VAL A 402 -4.77 -11.21 16.61
N PRO A 403 -6.01 -10.69 16.57
CA PRO A 403 -7.12 -11.26 17.33
C PRO A 403 -7.33 -12.73 16.98
N ARG A 404 -7.66 -13.55 17.98
CA ARG A 404 -7.83 -15.00 17.80
C ARG A 404 -9.08 -15.34 17.00
N GLU A 405 -10.15 -14.61 17.24
CA GLU A 405 -11.43 -14.84 16.59
C GLU A 405 -11.67 -13.79 15.50
N LEU A 406 -11.09 -14.05 14.34
CA LEU A 406 -11.41 -13.32 13.12
C LEU A 406 -12.29 -14.16 12.21
N THR A 407 -13.41 -13.60 11.78
CA THR A 407 -14.24 -14.25 10.77
C THR A 407 -13.85 -13.79 9.37
N VAL A 408 -14.06 -14.67 8.39
CA VAL A 408 -13.82 -14.35 6.97
C VAL A 408 -14.60 -13.10 6.52
N ASP A 409 -15.78 -12.87 7.10
CA ASP A 409 -16.63 -11.74 6.74
C ASP A 409 -16.13 -10.41 7.31
N GLU A 410 -15.39 -10.41 8.42
CA GLU A 410 -14.77 -9.20 9.00
C GLU A 410 -13.51 -8.79 8.22
N VAL A 411 -12.71 -9.75 7.76
CA VAL A 411 -11.45 -9.49 7.05
C VAL A 411 -11.69 -9.13 5.57
N LYS A 412 -12.78 -9.65 5.00
CA LYS A 412 -13.10 -9.51 3.57
C LYS A 412 -13.24 -8.07 3.07
N PRO A 413 -13.93 -7.14 3.76
CA PRO A 413 -14.02 -5.75 3.32
C PRO A 413 -12.66 -5.07 3.19
N GLY A 414 -11.79 -5.19 4.20
CA GLY A 414 -10.44 -4.63 4.17
C GLY A 414 -9.61 -5.18 3.00
N ARG A 415 -9.61 -6.50 2.82
CA ARG A 415 -8.94 -7.17 1.68
C ARG A 415 -9.49 -6.71 0.33
N MET A 416 -10.80 -6.54 0.19
CA MET A 416 -11.42 -6.11 -1.07
C MET A 416 -11.17 -4.63 -1.37
N ALA A 417 -11.08 -3.78 -0.34
CA ALA A 417 -10.72 -2.37 -0.46
C ALA A 417 -9.26 -2.22 -0.93
N GLU A 418 -8.34 -2.93 -0.28
CA GLU A 418 -6.93 -3.02 -0.65
C GLU A 418 -6.77 -3.50 -2.10
N ARG A 419 -7.43 -4.60 -2.44
CA ARG A 419 -7.38 -5.12 -3.81
C ARG A 419 -7.93 -4.15 -4.85
N ALA A 420 -9.01 -3.44 -4.54
CA ALA A 420 -9.55 -2.42 -5.45
C ALA A 420 -8.57 -1.27 -5.65
N TYR A 421 -7.85 -0.85 -4.60
CA TYR A 421 -6.77 0.12 -4.68
C TYR A 421 -5.63 -0.37 -5.59
N PHE A 422 -5.16 -1.59 -5.39
CA PHE A 422 -4.06 -2.16 -6.19
C PHE A 422 -4.46 -2.41 -7.66
N ASP A 423 -5.67 -2.96 -7.93
CA ASP A 423 -6.23 -3.06 -9.29
C ASP A 423 -6.26 -1.69 -9.97
N ARG A 424 -6.53 -0.62 -9.22
CA ARG A 424 -6.58 0.76 -9.73
C ARG A 424 -5.19 1.28 -10.07
N MET A 425 -4.18 1.01 -9.25
CA MET A 425 -2.78 1.33 -9.57
C MET A 425 -2.32 0.64 -10.85
N LEU A 426 -2.58 -0.67 -10.99
CA LEU A 426 -2.23 -1.41 -12.20
C LEU A 426 -3.00 -0.91 -13.43
N THR A 427 -4.23 -0.46 -13.26
CA THR A 427 -5.01 0.14 -14.35
C THR A 427 -4.39 1.46 -14.81
N TRP A 428 -3.90 2.32 -13.91
CA TRP A 428 -3.17 3.54 -14.27
C TRP A 428 -1.85 3.23 -15.00
N PHE A 429 -1.11 2.23 -14.51
CA PHE A 429 0.12 1.79 -15.14
C PHE A 429 -0.13 1.16 -16.53
N GLY A 430 -1.17 0.32 -16.65
CA GLY A 430 -1.61 -0.24 -17.92
C GLY A 430 -2.06 0.83 -18.91
N ALA A 431 -2.77 1.87 -18.44
CA ALA A 431 -3.13 3.03 -19.26
C ALA A 431 -1.89 3.77 -19.78
N PHE A 432 -0.86 3.95 -18.94
CA PHE A 432 0.42 4.53 -19.36
C PHE A 432 1.09 3.69 -20.46
N LEU A 433 1.20 2.38 -20.27
CA LEU A 433 1.83 1.50 -21.25
C LEU A 433 1.05 1.47 -22.58
N LEU A 434 -0.28 1.46 -22.54
CA LEU A 434 -1.10 1.61 -23.75
C LEU A 434 -0.93 2.99 -24.41
N PHE A 435 -0.71 4.03 -23.61
CA PHE A 435 -0.40 5.35 -24.13
C PHE A 435 0.93 5.37 -24.90
N LEU A 436 1.95 4.61 -24.45
CA LEU A 436 3.18 4.43 -25.23
C LEU A 436 2.90 3.75 -26.58
N VAL A 437 1.96 2.81 -26.64
CA VAL A 437 1.51 2.21 -27.92
C VAL A 437 0.83 3.25 -28.80
N VAL A 438 -0.01 4.12 -28.24
CA VAL A 438 -0.63 5.27 -28.95
C VAL A 438 0.45 6.18 -29.53
N LEU A 439 1.46 6.54 -28.73
CA LEU A 439 2.59 7.37 -29.18
C LEU A 439 3.39 6.69 -30.30
N ALA A 440 3.70 5.39 -30.15
CA ALA A 440 4.42 4.64 -31.16
C ALA A 440 3.63 4.55 -32.49
N CYS A 441 2.32 4.27 -32.42
CA CYS A 441 1.44 4.25 -33.58
C CYS A 441 1.31 5.63 -34.23
N GLY A 442 1.19 6.68 -33.42
CA GLY A 442 1.13 8.06 -33.87
C GLY A 442 2.43 8.46 -34.58
N PHE A 443 3.57 8.27 -33.93
CA PHE A 443 4.89 8.52 -34.48
C PHE A 443 5.10 7.78 -35.80
N GLU A 444 4.76 6.49 -35.86
CA GLU A 444 4.83 5.69 -37.08
C GLU A 444 3.91 6.22 -38.19
N ALA A 445 2.69 6.65 -37.86
CA ALA A 445 1.77 7.25 -38.82
C ALA A 445 2.29 8.59 -39.38
N TYR A 446 3.03 9.36 -38.57
CA TYR A 446 3.52 10.71 -38.90
C TYR A 446 4.95 10.78 -39.43
N ARG A 447 5.85 9.84 -39.15
CA ARG A 447 7.26 9.94 -39.60
C ARG A 447 7.49 9.59 -41.07
N ARG A 448 6.56 8.87 -41.70
CA ARG A 448 6.71 8.40 -43.10
C ARG A 448 6.66 9.55 -44.12
N SER A 449 7.18 9.30 -45.33
CA SER A 449 7.19 10.30 -46.40
C SER A 449 5.75 10.69 -46.81
N PHE A 450 5.61 11.88 -47.40
CA PHE A 450 4.32 12.37 -47.88
C PHE A 450 3.62 11.41 -48.88
N PRO A 451 4.33 10.81 -49.86
CA PRO A 451 3.76 9.81 -50.76
C PRO A 451 3.14 8.62 -50.01
N VAL A 452 3.89 7.97 -49.11
CA VAL A 452 3.41 6.83 -48.31
C VAL A 452 2.22 7.21 -47.42
N LYS A 453 2.24 8.41 -46.83
CA LYS A 453 1.11 8.92 -46.03
C LYS A 453 -0.14 9.13 -46.85
N GLY A 454 -0.01 9.65 -48.08
CA GLY A 454 -1.12 9.87 -49.00
C GLY A 454 -1.71 8.56 -49.47
N MET A 455 -0.86 7.63 -49.89
CA MET A 455 -1.21 6.26 -50.25
C MET A 455 -1.97 5.55 -49.13
N ALA A 456 -1.45 5.57 -47.90
CA ALA A 456 -2.10 4.97 -46.75
C ALA A 456 -3.47 5.62 -46.49
N ARG A 457 -3.58 6.95 -46.58
CA ARG A 457 -4.87 7.66 -46.42
C ARG A 457 -5.89 7.26 -47.48
N GLY A 458 -5.46 7.10 -48.72
CA GLY A 458 -6.33 6.72 -49.83
C GLY A 458 -6.84 5.29 -49.71
N LEU A 459 -6.04 4.39 -49.13
CA LEU A 459 -6.42 3.00 -48.90
C LEU A 459 -7.19 2.75 -47.60
N MET A 460 -7.14 3.65 -46.60
CA MET A 460 -7.88 3.50 -45.34
C MET A 460 -9.38 3.15 -45.49
N PRO A 461 -10.14 3.64 -46.49
CA PRO A 461 -11.55 3.29 -46.65
C PRO A 461 -11.80 1.81 -46.94
N LEU A 462 -10.79 1.06 -47.41
CA LEU A 462 -10.86 -0.40 -47.54
C LEU A 462 -11.04 -1.11 -46.18
N PHE A 463 -10.65 -0.44 -45.09
CA PHE A 463 -10.89 -0.91 -43.72
C PHE A 463 -12.33 -0.61 -43.29
N SER A 464 -13.22 -1.53 -43.62
CA SER A 464 -14.67 -1.39 -43.45
C SER A 464 -15.07 -1.32 -41.98
N TRP A 465 -16.31 -0.87 -41.71
CA TRP A 465 -16.87 -0.88 -40.35
C TRP A 465 -16.93 -2.29 -39.75
N ARG A 466 -17.09 -3.33 -40.57
CA ARG A 466 -17.04 -4.72 -40.12
C ARG A 466 -15.64 -5.09 -39.62
N ASP A 467 -14.60 -4.59 -40.30
CA ASP A 467 -13.21 -4.79 -39.86
C ASP A 467 -12.96 -4.06 -38.52
N GLN A 468 -13.51 -2.87 -38.35
CA GLN A 468 -13.49 -2.14 -37.08
C GLN A 468 -14.22 -2.90 -35.96
N ALA A 469 -15.37 -3.50 -36.25
CA ALA A 469 -16.09 -4.34 -35.29
C ALA A 469 -15.28 -5.58 -34.87
N TRP A 470 -14.50 -6.17 -35.78
CA TRP A 470 -13.56 -7.24 -35.43
C TRP A 470 -12.44 -6.74 -34.50
N VAL A 471 -11.88 -5.55 -34.75
CA VAL A 471 -10.87 -4.98 -33.85
C VAL A 471 -11.47 -4.66 -32.47
N ALA A 472 -12.67 -4.11 -32.43
CA ALA A 472 -13.40 -3.87 -31.19
C ALA A 472 -13.66 -5.16 -30.40
N GLY A 473 -14.22 -6.17 -31.07
CA GLY A 473 -14.62 -7.43 -30.46
C GLY A 473 -13.43 -8.30 -30.09
N LEU A 474 -12.60 -8.66 -31.07
CA LEU A 474 -11.50 -9.59 -30.89
C LEU A 474 -10.23 -8.92 -30.34
N GLY A 475 -9.97 -7.67 -30.72
CA GLY A 475 -8.77 -6.95 -30.30
C GLY A 475 -8.88 -6.27 -28.93
N VAL A 476 -10.08 -5.85 -28.51
CA VAL A 476 -10.29 -5.14 -27.24
C VAL A 476 -11.18 -5.92 -26.28
N ALA A 477 -12.42 -6.23 -26.68
CA ALA A 477 -13.40 -6.80 -25.76
C ALA A 477 -13.04 -8.23 -25.34
N ALA A 478 -12.57 -9.09 -26.25
CA ALA A 478 -12.28 -10.49 -25.93
C ALA A 478 -11.14 -10.67 -24.92
N PRO A 479 -9.96 -10.03 -25.04
CA PRO A 479 -8.92 -10.08 -24.01
C PRO A 479 -9.42 -9.60 -22.64
N TRP A 480 -10.24 -8.54 -22.64
CA TRP A 480 -10.76 -7.93 -21.42
C TRP A 480 -11.78 -8.83 -20.72
N LEU A 481 -12.74 -9.37 -21.48
CA LEU A 481 -13.73 -10.33 -20.98
C LEU A 481 -13.08 -11.63 -20.52
N TYR A 482 -12.03 -12.08 -21.21
CA TYR A 482 -11.29 -13.28 -20.81
C TYR A 482 -10.53 -13.07 -19.50
N TRP A 483 -9.79 -11.97 -19.36
CA TRP A 483 -9.15 -11.59 -18.09
C TRP A 483 -10.18 -11.46 -16.97
N TRP A 484 -11.31 -10.80 -17.20
CA TRP A 484 -12.38 -10.66 -16.23
C TRP A 484 -12.97 -12.03 -15.84
N GLY A 485 -13.22 -12.91 -16.82
CA GLY A 485 -13.71 -14.26 -16.59
C GLY A 485 -12.76 -15.06 -15.71
N VAL A 486 -11.47 -15.10 -16.06
CA VAL A 486 -10.45 -15.81 -15.26
C VAL A 486 -10.34 -15.19 -13.87
N THR A 487 -10.19 -13.87 -13.75
CA THR A 487 -9.86 -13.25 -12.46
C THR A 487 -11.05 -13.04 -11.53
N ARG A 488 -12.27 -12.92 -12.06
CA ARG A 488 -13.48 -12.61 -11.26
C ARG A 488 -14.45 -13.77 -11.13
N MET A 489 -14.51 -14.69 -12.10
CA MET A 489 -15.44 -15.82 -12.09
C MET A 489 -14.81 -17.14 -11.64
N THR A 490 -13.47 -17.23 -11.58
CA THR A 490 -12.76 -18.46 -11.19
C THR A 490 -11.89 -18.23 -9.94
N PRO A 491 -11.53 -19.29 -9.18
CA PRO A 491 -10.61 -19.16 -8.04
C PRO A 491 -9.19 -18.75 -8.44
N LEU A 492 -8.83 -18.89 -9.72
CA LEU A 492 -7.51 -18.56 -10.28
C LEU A 492 -7.17 -17.07 -10.24
N GLY A 493 -8.15 -16.21 -9.95
CA GLY A 493 -7.94 -14.78 -9.87
C GLY A 493 -7.32 -14.27 -8.58
N PHE A 494 -6.88 -15.11 -7.65
CA PHE A 494 -6.39 -14.71 -6.31
C PHE A 494 -7.42 -13.93 -5.45
N ARG A 495 -8.70 -13.84 -5.86
CA ARG A 495 -9.71 -12.97 -5.21
C ARG A 495 -9.98 -13.32 -3.75
N LYS A 496 -9.74 -14.59 -3.41
CA LYS A 496 -9.96 -15.12 -2.08
C LYS A 496 -8.70 -15.07 -1.20
N ILE A 497 -7.59 -14.53 -1.68
CA ILE A 497 -6.31 -14.49 -0.94
C ILE A 497 -5.99 -13.03 -0.64
N GLY A 498 -5.40 -12.78 0.52
CA GLY A 498 -4.78 -11.52 0.89
C GLY A 498 -3.70 -11.10 -0.12
N MET A 499 -3.40 -9.81 -0.18
CA MET A 499 -2.20 -9.35 -0.92
C MET A 499 -0.94 -9.41 -0.06
N ALA A 500 -1.09 -9.85 1.19
CA ALA A 500 -0.03 -10.00 2.17
C ALA A 500 0.85 -11.23 1.87
N ASP A 501 0.24 -12.32 1.36
CA ASP A 501 0.97 -13.39 0.68
C ASP A 501 1.73 -12.86 -0.54
N GLU A 502 3.06 -12.77 -0.40
CA GLU A 502 3.99 -12.26 -1.41
C GLU A 502 3.80 -12.94 -2.77
N TRP A 503 3.56 -14.25 -2.78
CA TRP A 503 3.39 -15.03 -4.01
C TRP A 503 2.04 -14.75 -4.67
N ALA A 504 0.97 -14.57 -3.87
CA ALA A 504 -0.34 -14.17 -4.38
C ALA A 504 -0.29 -12.76 -4.98
N GLY A 505 0.40 -11.82 -4.32
CA GLY A 505 0.65 -10.48 -4.81
C GLY A 505 1.40 -10.49 -6.15
N LEU A 506 2.52 -11.21 -6.22
CA LEU A 506 3.33 -11.34 -7.43
C LEU A 506 2.55 -12.01 -8.58
N GLY A 507 1.83 -13.10 -8.28
CA GLY A 507 0.98 -13.81 -9.25
C GLY A 507 -0.13 -12.92 -9.80
N TRP A 508 -0.79 -12.13 -8.96
CA TRP A 508 -1.79 -11.17 -9.38
C TRP A 508 -1.21 -10.07 -10.29
N MET A 509 -0.06 -9.49 -9.95
CA MET A 509 0.64 -8.51 -10.81
C MET A 509 1.00 -9.11 -12.17
N LEU A 510 1.51 -10.34 -12.18
CA LEU A 510 1.88 -11.05 -13.40
C LEU A 510 0.65 -11.34 -14.28
N GLN A 511 -0.50 -11.73 -13.70
CA GLN A 511 -1.75 -11.87 -14.44
C GLN A 511 -2.17 -10.56 -15.12
N ALA A 512 -2.07 -9.43 -14.44
CA ALA A 512 -2.38 -8.13 -15.04
C ALA A 512 -1.41 -7.78 -16.18
N ALA A 513 -0.11 -8.05 -16.02
CA ALA A 513 0.88 -7.85 -17.08
C ALA A 513 0.61 -8.73 -18.31
N ILE A 514 0.31 -10.01 -18.12
CA ILE A 514 -0.05 -10.94 -19.20
C ILE A 514 -1.35 -10.48 -19.88
N ALA A 515 -2.36 -10.03 -19.14
CA ALA A 515 -3.60 -9.52 -19.70
C ALA A 515 -3.38 -8.29 -20.59
N LEU A 516 -2.53 -7.36 -20.14
CA LEU A 516 -2.16 -6.18 -20.89
C LEU A 516 -1.42 -6.54 -22.18
N LEU A 517 -0.45 -7.45 -22.11
CA LEU A 517 0.27 -7.95 -23.28
C LEU A 517 -0.68 -8.66 -24.25
N LEU A 518 -1.59 -9.51 -23.74
CA LEU A 518 -2.59 -10.19 -24.54
C LEU A 518 -3.47 -9.18 -25.28
N LEU A 519 -3.93 -8.12 -24.59
CA LEU A 519 -4.70 -7.04 -25.19
C LEU A 519 -3.93 -6.39 -26.35
N VAL A 520 -2.67 -5.99 -26.15
CA VAL A 520 -1.87 -5.31 -27.18
C VAL A 520 -1.57 -6.26 -28.36
N VAL A 521 -1.17 -7.51 -28.08
CA VAL A 521 -0.91 -8.52 -29.11
C VAL A 521 -2.17 -8.78 -29.93
N MET A 522 -3.32 -9.01 -29.29
CA MET A 522 -4.59 -9.26 -29.97
C MET A 522 -5.05 -8.06 -30.79
N LEU A 523 -4.83 -6.83 -30.30
CA LEU A 523 -5.11 -5.61 -31.05
C LEU A 523 -4.28 -5.54 -32.34
N VAL A 524 -2.95 -5.68 -32.21
CA VAL A 524 -2.00 -5.67 -33.34
C VAL A 524 -2.35 -6.78 -34.34
N GLN A 525 -2.52 -7.99 -33.83
CA GLN A 525 -2.74 -9.19 -34.64
C GLN A 525 -4.08 -9.15 -35.39
N THR A 526 -5.15 -8.67 -34.73
CA THR A 526 -6.45 -8.52 -35.37
C THR A 526 -6.39 -7.50 -36.51
N VAL A 527 -5.75 -6.35 -36.29
CA VAL A 527 -5.58 -5.34 -37.35
C VAL A 527 -4.74 -5.87 -38.51
N GLN A 528 -3.63 -6.54 -38.23
CA GLN A 528 -2.78 -7.14 -39.26
C GLN A 528 -3.57 -8.18 -40.08
N TRP A 529 -4.28 -9.09 -39.42
CA TRP A 529 -5.13 -10.10 -40.07
C TRP A 529 -6.17 -9.47 -41.00
N ARG A 530 -6.86 -8.41 -40.55
CA ARG A 530 -7.84 -7.70 -41.39
C ARG A 530 -7.19 -7.04 -42.59
N TRP A 531 -6.03 -6.41 -42.43
CA TRP A 531 -5.31 -5.80 -43.55
C TRP A 531 -4.74 -6.82 -44.54
N VAL A 532 -4.29 -7.98 -44.07
CA VAL A 532 -3.84 -9.07 -44.95
C VAL A 532 -5.02 -9.58 -45.78
N LYS A 533 -6.21 -9.71 -45.18
CA LYS A 533 -7.42 -10.12 -45.89
C LYS A 533 -7.87 -9.09 -46.93
N ARG A 534 -7.86 -7.80 -46.58
CA ARG A 534 -8.35 -6.71 -47.45
C ARG A 534 -7.33 -6.24 -48.49
N GLY A 535 -6.04 -6.31 -48.19
CA GLY A 535 -4.96 -5.91 -49.10
C GLY A 535 -4.19 -7.09 -49.67
N ALA A 536 -4.81 -8.27 -49.73
CA ALA A 536 -4.18 -9.47 -50.29
C ALA A 536 -3.68 -9.22 -51.71
N PHE A 537 -4.45 -8.53 -52.54
CA PHE A 537 -4.12 -8.14 -53.92
C PHE A 537 -2.99 -7.09 -54.03
N LEU A 538 -2.67 -6.39 -52.93
CA LEU A 538 -1.56 -5.43 -52.83
C LEU A 538 -0.25 -6.06 -52.33
N GLY A 539 -0.24 -7.38 -52.15
CA GLY A 539 0.94 -8.13 -51.73
C GLY A 539 1.17 -8.11 -50.23
N PHE A 540 0.16 -7.83 -49.41
CA PHE A 540 0.32 -7.77 -47.95
C PHE A 540 0.48 -9.14 -47.26
N ARG A 541 0.56 -10.26 -48.01
CA ARG A 541 0.77 -11.59 -47.43
C ARG A 541 2.13 -11.67 -46.72
N GLY A 542 2.12 -11.79 -45.39
CA GLY A 542 3.33 -12.04 -44.59
C GLY A 542 3.50 -13.53 -44.27
N ARG A 543 4.74 -14.04 -44.34
CA ARG A 543 5.08 -15.40 -43.85
C ARG A 543 4.99 -15.56 -42.32
N VAL A 544 5.00 -14.45 -41.58
CA VAL A 544 5.17 -14.42 -40.10
C VAL A 544 3.86 -14.07 -39.36
N ASP A 545 2.75 -13.92 -40.09
CA ASP A 545 1.48 -13.45 -39.50
C ASP A 545 0.84 -14.49 -38.55
N TRP A 546 1.24 -15.77 -38.60
CA TRP A 546 0.71 -16.81 -37.69
C TRP A 546 1.37 -16.79 -36.30
N LEU A 547 2.61 -16.29 -36.20
CA LEU A 547 3.38 -16.27 -34.95
C LEU A 547 2.71 -15.42 -33.87
N GLY A 548 2.07 -14.30 -34.27
CA GLY A 548 1.32 -13.46 -33.33
C GLY A 548 0.11 -14.16 -32.70
N TRP A 549 -0.55 -15.06 -33.45
CA TRP A 549 -1.64 -15.88 -32.90
C TRP A 549 -1.13 -16.93 -31.91
N VAL A 550 0.05 -17.51 -32.15
CA VAL A 550 0.68 -18.43 -31.20
C VAL A 550 1.06 -17.70 -29.91
N VAL A 551 1.65 -16.51 -30.02
CA VAL A 551 1.98 -15.67 -28.86
C VAL A 551 0.71 -15.28 -28.09
N ALA A 552 -0.37 -14.89 -28.79
CA ALA A 552 -1.66 -14.63 -28.16
C ALA A 552 -2.21 -15.86 -27.43
N GLY A 553 -2.11 -17.06 -28.04
CA GLY A 553 -2.50 -18.32 -27.40
C GLY A 553 -1.67 -18.62 -26.14
N MET A 554 -0.36 -18.41 -26.18
CA MET A 554 0.52 -18.57 -25.03
C MET A 554 0.17 -17.61 -23.89
N LEU A 555 -0.09 -16.33 -24.19
CA LEU A 555 -0.51 -15.36 -23.19
C LEU A 555 -1.90 -15.68 -22.62
N ALA A 556 -2.83 -16.14 -23.46
CA ALA A 556 -4.16 -16.58 -23.02
C ALA A 556 -4.09 -17.80 -22.10
N LEU A 557 -3.15 -18.73 -22.33
CA LEU A 557 -2.87 -19.86 -21.42
C LEU A 557 -2.14 -19.41 -20.15
N GLY A 558 -1.24 -18.43 -20.26
CA GLY A 558 -0.50 -17.89 -19.11
C GLY A 558 -1.39 -17.33 -18.02
N LEU A 559 -2.49 -16.66 -18.37
CA LEU A 559 -3.45 -16.09 -17.41
C LEU A 559 -3.97 -17.09 -16.37
N PRO A 560 -4.65 -18.19 -16.76
CA PRO A 560 -5.09 -19.20 -15.80
C PRO A 560 -3.92 -19.96 -15.17
N LEU A 561 -2.82 -20.21 -15.89
CA LEU A 561 -1.66 -20.93 -15.35
C LEU A 561 -1.01 -20.20 -14.17
N VAL A 562 -0.90 -18.87 -14.21
CA VAL A 562 -0.41 -18.10 -13.04
C VAL A 562 -1.31 -18.33 -11.83
N GLY A 563 -2.63 -18.45 -12.03
CA GLY A 563 -3.56 -18.74 -10.93
C GLY A 563 -3.44 -20.15 -10.36
N VAL A 564 -2.84 -21.09 -11.10
CA VAL A 564 -2.58 -22.46 -10.62
C VAL A 564 -1.46 -22.48 -9.58
N VAL A 565 -0.60 -21.46 -9.50
CA VAL A 565 0.46 -21.34 -8.46
C VAL A 565 -0.10 -21.56 -7.06
N ARG A 566 -1.31 -21.06 -6.82
CA ARG A 566 -2.06 -21.25 -5.57
C ARG A 566 -2.25 -22.73 -5.21
N GLU A 567 -2.54 -23.56 -6.20
CA GLU A 567 -2.91 -24.97 -6.01
C GLU A 567 -1.69 -25.89 -6.05
N LEU A 568 -0.48 -25.33 -6.28
CA LEU A 568 0.76 -26.11 -6.21
C LEU A 568 1.08 -26.39 -4.74
N ALA A 569 1.11 -27.67 -4.39
CA ALA A 569 1.50 -28.16 -3.06
C ALA A 569 3.01 -28.01 -2.76
N GLY A 570 3.74 -27.28 -3.60
CA GLY A 570 5.18 -27.08 -3.51
C GLY A 570 5.58 -26.04 -2.46
N GLY A 571 6.80 -26.17 -1.93
CA GLY A 571 7.42 -25.13 -1.11
C GLY A 571 7.66 -23.83 -1.89
N ASP A 572 8.09 -22.78 -1.19
CA ASP A 572 8.27 -21.43 -1.78
C ASP A 572 9.20 -21.42 -3.01
N ASP A 573 10.24 -22.24 -3.01
CA ASP A 573 11.15 -22.38 -4.16
C ASP A 573 10.45 -22.90 -5.43
N GLU A 574 9.50 -23.83 -5.28
CA GLU A 574 8.75 -24.39 -6.41
C GLU A 574 7.77 -23.35 -6.98
N LYS A 575 7.11 -22.59 -6.10
CA LYS A 575 6.23 -21.47 -6.47
C LYS A 575 7.03 -20.39 -7.20
N GLY A 576 8.21 -20.03 -6.68
CA GLY A 576 9.12 -19.07 -7.30
C GLY A 576 9.60 -19.51 -8.69
N MET A 577 10.04 -20.76 -8.84
CA MET A 577 10.45 -21.30 -10.14
C MET A 577 9.29 -21.33 -11.15
N PHE A 578 8.08 -21.70 -10.70
CA PHE A 578 6.91 -21.68 -11.57
C PHE A 578 6.59 -20.26 -12.04
N LEU A 579 6.57 -19.28 -11.14
CA LEU A 579 6.32 -17.88 -11.47
C LEU A 579 7.39 -17.32 -12.42
N LEU A 580 8.66 -17.70 -12.24
CA LEU A 580 9.73 -17.36 -13.18
C LEU A 580 9.44 -17.91 -14.59
N GLY A 581 8.94 -19.15 -14.69
CA GLY A 581 8.47 -19.72 -15.94
C GLY A 581 7.33 -18.91 -16.58
N MET A 582 6.39 -18.42 -15.77
CA MET A 582 5.30 -17.55 -16.23
C MET A 582 5.79 -16.16 -16.67
N VAL A 583 6.81 -15.60 -16.00
CA VAL A 583 7.50 -14.38 -16.47
C VAL A 583 8.13 -14.63 -17.84
N GLY A 584 8.72 -15.80 -18.07
CA GLY A 584 9.21 -16.22 -19.38
C GLY A 584 8.13 -16.18 -20.47
N LEU A 585 6.91 -16.65 -20.18
CA LEU A 585 5.78 -16.57 -21.12
C LEU A 585 5.36 -15.12 -21.41
N ALA A 586 5.30 -14.26 -20.39
CA ALA A 586 5.04 -12.83 -20.58
C ALA A 586 6.14 -12.18 -21.45
N LEU A 587 7.40 -12.55 -21.22
CA LEU A 587 8.54 -12.04 -21.97
C LEU A 587 8.47 -12.40 -23.46
N VAL A 588 7.97 -13.59 -23.83
CA VAL A 588 7.74 -13.95 -25.24
C VAL A 588 6.78 -12.96 -25.90
N GLY A 589 5.70 -12.57 -25.22
CA GLY A 589 4.76 -11.55 -25.69
C GLY A 589 5.43 -10.19 -25.90
N LEU A 590 6.21 -9.75 -24.92
CA LEU A 590 6.94 -8.49 -25.00
C LEU A 590 7.99 -8.50 -26.12
N LEU A 591 8.79 -9.56 -26.23
CA LEU A 591 9.81 -9.71 -27.27
C LEU A 591 9.18 -9.74 -28.67
N TRP A 592 8.02 -10.37 -28.83
CA TRP A 592 7.28 -10.34 -30.09
C TRP A 592 6.81 -8.92 -30.44
N LEU A 593 6.27 -8.18 -29.47
CA LEU A 593 5.88 -6.78 -29.68
C LEU A 593 7.07 -5.88 -30.02
N LEU A 594 8.20 -6.05 -29.32
CA LEU A 594 9.44 -5.34 -29.61
C LEU A 594 10.00 -5.70 -30.99
N TRP A 595 9.93 -6.97 -31.39
CA TRP A 595 10.31 -7.42 -32.72
C TRP A 595 9.42 -6.79 -33.78
N VAL A 596 8.09 -6.86 -33.65
CA VAL A 596 7.15 -6.26 -34.61
C VAL A 596 7.31 -4.74 -34.67
N GLY A 597 7.46 -4.09 -33.51
CA GLY A 597 7.70 -2.65 -33.40
C GLY A 597 9.02 -2.24 -34.03
N GLY A 598 10.11 -2.95 -33.76
CA GLY A 598 11.43 -2.73 -34.32
C GLY A 598 11.46 -2.94 -35.83
N MET A 599 10.88 -4.05 -36.31
CA MET A 599 10.74 -4.31 -37.74
C MET A 599 9.96 -3.19 -38.43
N ASN A 600 8.86 -2.71 -37.85
CA ASN A 600 8.13 -1.55 -38.35
C ASN A 600 8.99 -0.29 -38.36
N LEU A 601 9.76 -0.04 -37.29
CA LEU A 601 10.62 1.13 -37.15
C LEU A 601 11.69 1.18 -38.26
N PHE A 602 12.30 0.05 -38.59
CA PHE A 602 13.37 -0.08 -39.59
C PHE A 602 12.88 -0.49 -40.98
N THR A 603 11.57 -0.63 -41.20
CA THR A 603 11.03 -1.02 -42.51
C THR A 603 11.40 0.03 -43.58
N PRO A 604 12.03 -0.38 -44.70
CA PRO A 604 12.35 0.50 -45.83
C PRO A 604 11.12 1.19 -46.43
N ARG A 605 11.31 2.32 -47.11
CA ARG A 605 10.22 3.14 -47.68
C ARG A 605 9.25 2.32 -48.55
N HIS A 606 9.78 1.47 -49.43
CA HIS A 606 9.02 0.62 -50.35
C HIS A 606 8.22 -0.51 -49.66
N SER A 607 8.36 -0.71 -48.35
CA SER A 607 7.60 -1.69 -47.57
C SER A 607 6.80 -1.04 -46.42
N ALA A 608 6.91 0.28 -46.28
CA ALA A 608 6.35 1.04 -45.16
C ALA A 608 4.81 1.19 -45.21
N LEU A 609 4.19 0.92 -46.36
CA LEU A 609 2.74 1.08 -46.53
C LEU A 609 1.93 0.24 -45.54
N ARG A 610 2.25 -1.05 -45.41
CA ARG A 610 1.54 -1.97 -44.52
C ARG A 610 1.66 -1.51 -43.06
N ALA A 611 2.87 -1.17 -42.62
CA ALA A 611 3.13 -0.66 -41.28
C ALA A 611 2.32 0.63 -41.00
N ASN A 612 2.26 1.55 -41.96
CA ASN A 612 1.52 2.80 -41.81
C ASN A 612 -0.01 2.57 -41.73
N LEU A 613 -0.55 1.66 -42.55
CA LEU A 613 -1.97 1.28 -42.52
C LEU A 613 -2.36 0.61 -41.20
N VAL A 614 -1.53 -0.31 -40.71
CA VAL A 614 -1.71 -0.99 -39.42
C VAL A 614 -1.70 0.04 -38.29
N SER A 615 -0.68 0.91 -38.20
CA SER A 615 -0.59 1.93 -37.15
C SER A 615 -1.77 2.91 -37.15
N ARG A 616 -2.24 3.34 -38.31
CA ARG A 616 -3.43 4.22 -38.44
C ARG A 616 -4.72 3.53 -38.00
N SER A 617 -4.82 2.23 -38.21
CA SER A 617 -6.00 1.44 -37.84
C SER A 617 -5.98 1.05 -36.36
N LEU A 618 -4.79 0.85 -35.79
CA LEU A 618 -4.58 0.60 -34.36
C LEU A 618 -4.87 1.84 -33.52
N LEU A 619 -4.38 3.00 -33.95
CA LEU A 619 -4.42 4.25 -33.19
C LEU A 619 -5.77 4.56 -32.50
N PRO A 620 -6.93 4.59 -33.21
CA PRO A 620 -8.20 4.90 -32.56
C PRO A 620 -8.59 3.85 -31.50
N TRP A 621 -8.30 2.58 -31.74
CA TRP A 621 -8.64 1.51 -30.80
C TRP A 621 -7.68 1.47 -29.60
N SER A 622 -6.41 1.80 -29.80
CA SER A 622 -5.48 2.01 -28.67
C SER A 622 -5.93 3.18 -27.78
N ILE A 623 -6.41 4.28 -28.37
CA ILE A 623 -6.99 5.41 -27.61
C ILE A 623 -8.26 4.96 -26.85
N VAL A 624 -9.13 4.19 -27.48
CA VAL A 624 -10.32 3.61 -26.82
C VAL A 624 -9.91 2.72 -25.65
N SER A 625 -8.89 1.87 -25.80
CA SER A 625 -8.37 1.03 -24.72
C SER A 625 -7.81 1.85 -23.56
N VAL A 626 -7.09 2.94 -23.84
CA VAL A 626 -6.64 3.89 -22.79
C VAL A 626 -7.86 4.49 -22.07
N ALA A 627 -8.84 4.99 -22.80
CA ALA A 627 -10.04 5.57 -22.21
C ALA A 627 -10.82 4.56 -21.35
N LEU A 628 -10.92 3.30 -21.80
CA LEU A 628 -11.54 2.22 -21.03
C LEU A 628 -10.78 1.93 -19.73
N MET A 629 -9.43 1.89 -19.75
CA MET A 629 -8.64 1.76 -18.52
C MET A 629 -8.89 2.93 -17.57
N LEU A 630 -8.91 4.17 -18.07
CA LEU A 630 -9.19 5.34 -17.25
C LEU A 630 -10.59 5.30 -16.60
N LEU A 631 -11.60 4.85 -17.35
CA LEU A 631 -12.94 4.62 -16.80
C LEU A 631 -12.95 3.52 -15.74
N CYS A 632 -12.23 2.42 -15.97
CA CYS A 632 -12.08 1.33 -15.00
C CYS A 632 -11.41 1.80 -13.71
N ALA A 633 -10.41 2.67 -13.78
CA ALA A 633 -9.79 3.27 -12.60
C ALA A 633 -10.81 4.05 -11.74
N GLY A 634 -11.75 4.77 -12.39
CA GLY A 634 -12.86 5.44 -11.71
C GLY A 634 -13.84 4.46 -11.04
N VAL A 635 -14.19 3.36 -11.72
CA VAL A 635 -15.05 2.31 -11.15
C VAL A 635 -14.37 1.63 -9.95
N LEU A 636 -13.07 1.34 -10.06
CA LEU A 636 -12.28 0.74 -8.98
C LEU A 636 -12.16 1.68 -7.78
N LEU A 637 -12.09 2.99 -7.99
CA LEU A 637 -12.12 3.96 -6.90
C LEU A 637 -13.44 3.91 -6.13
N GLN A 638 -14.57 3.78 -6.83
CA GLN A 638 -15.87 3.65 -6.19
C GLN A 638 -15.99 2.30 -5.45
N ALA A 639 -15.45 1.24 -6.03
CA ALA A 639 -15.39 -0.08 -5.38
C ALA A 639 -14.54 -0.02 -4.09
N GLU A 640 -13.37 0.61 -4.13
CA GLU A 640 -12.50 0.86 -2.98
C GLU A 640 -13.28 1.53 -1.85
N LYS A 641 -13.91 2.68 -2.11
CA LYS A 641 -14.73 3.39 -1.12
C LYS A 641 -15.87 2.55 -0.54
N THR A 642 -16.54 1.78 -1.39
CA THR A 642 -17.69 0.97 -0.98
C THR A 642 -17.25 -0.16 -0.05
N TRP A 643 -16.14 -0.85 -0.38
CA TRP A 643 -15.59 -1.88 0.49
C TRP A 643 -14.99 -1.29 1.76
N TYR A 644 -14.33 -0.14 1.64
CA TYR A 644 -13.75 0.58 2.78
C TYR A 644 -14.82 1.00 3.79
N SER A 645 -15.96 1.52 3.35
CA SER A 645 -17.08 1.88 4.24
C SER A 645 -17.72 0.70 4.98
N ARG A 646 -17.38 -0.54 4.59
CA ARG A 646 -17.84 -1.79 5.22
C ARG A 646 -16.75 -2.44 6.06
N ASP A 647 -15.54 -1.90 6.03
CA ASP A 647 -14.42 -2.35 6.85
C ASP A 647 -14.67 -1.89 8.28
N THR A 648 -14.72 -2.84 9.22
CA THR A 648 -14.92 -2.55 10.65
C THR A 648 -13.62 -2.69 11.44
N LEU A 649 -12.57 -3.22 10.82
CA LEU A 649 -11.34 -3.61 11.49
C LEU A 649 -10.27 -2.53 11.37
N PHE A 650 -10.08 -1.97 10.17
CA PHE A 650 -8.94 -1.09 9.91
C PHE A 650 -9.20 0.42 9.85
N PRO A 651 -10.44 0.93 9.70
CA PRO A 651 -10.67 2.35 9.91
C PRO A 651 -10.29 2.78 11.31
N LEU A 652 -9.98 4.06 11.46
CA LEU A 652 -9.65 4.59 12.77
C LEU A 652 -10.83 4.38 13.74
N SER A 653 -10.59 3.71 14.88
CA SER A 653 -11.56 3.49 15.94
C SER A 653 -11.39 4.56 17.03
N THR A 654 -12.51 5.09 17.52
CA THR A 654 -12.56 5.97 18.71
C THR A 654 -12.79 5.18 20.00
N GLY A 655 -12.61 3.86 19.93
CA GLY A 655 -12.73 2.94 21.04
C GLY A 655 -11.67 3.12 22.14
N VAL A 656 -11.69 2.23 23.13
CA VAL A 656 -11.00 2.44 24.42
C VAL A 656 -9.48 2.24 24.30
N SER A 657 -9.01 1.41 23.36
CA SER A 657 -7.64 0.87 23.40
C SER A 657 -6.85 0.91 22.09
N ARG A 658 -7.05 1.94 21.26
CA ARG A 658 -6.14 2.46 20.19
C ARG A 658 -6.56 2.20 18.73
N ILE A 659 -5.99 3.08 17.89
CA ILE A 659 -5.94 3.22 16.42
C ILE A 659 -7.09 2.64 15.62
N ASN A 660 -7.35 1.34 15.63
CA ASN A 660 -8.36 0.69 14.81
C ASN A 660 -9.01 -0.52 15.51
N GLY A 661 -10.15 -0.98 15.02
CA GLY A 661 -10.92 -2.08 15.62
C GLY A 661 -10.18 -3.43 15.67
N PHE A 662 -9.21 -3.64 14.79
CA PHE A 662 -8.37 -4.84 14.78
C PHE A 662 -7.43 -4.89 15.98
N GLU A 663 -6.68 -3.80 16.21
CA GLU A 663 -5.79 -3.68 17.37
C GLU A 663 -6.59 -3.66 18.68
N GLU A 664 -7.75 -2.99 18.69
CA GLU A 664 -8.63 -2.92 19.86
C GLU A 664 -9.05 -4.33 20.34
N ARG A 665 -9.55 -5.18 19.45
CA ARG A 665 -9.95 -6.56 19.82
C ARG A 665 -8.78 -7.40 20.32
N ALA A 666 -7.62 -7.30 19.68
CA ALA A 666 -6.43 -8.03 20.13
C ALA A 666 -6.01 -7.61 21.55
N MET A 667 -6.17 -6.33 21.89
CA MET A 667 -5.91 -5.82 23.25
C MET A 667 -6.95 -6.28 24.25
N GLU A 668 -8.24 -6.29 23.89
CA GLU A 668 -9.29 -6.81 24.76
C GLU A 668 -9.06 -8.28 25.13
N GLU A 669 -8.66 -9.12 24.17
CA GLU A 669 -8.35 -10.54 24.41
C GLU A 669 -7.14 -10.73 25.36
N ILE A 670 -6.08 -9.94 25.18
CA ILE A 670 -4.92 -9.95 26.06
C ILE A 670 -5.31 -9.45 27.45
N GLN A 671 -6.08 -8.38 27.54
CA GLN A 671 -6.52 -7.81 28.81
C GLN A 671 -7.38 -8.81 29.59
N ALA A 672 -8.32 -9.48 28.93
CA ALA A 672 -9.14 -10.53 29.53
C ALA A 672 -8.26 -11.68 30.04
N SER A 673 -7.31 -12.14 29.21
CA SER A 673 -6.36 -13.19 29.61
C SER A 673 -5.52 -12.80 30.81
N LEU A 674 -5.10 -11.53 30.90
CA LEU A 674 -4.38 -11.00 32.05
C LEU A 674 -5.30 -10.95 33.27
N GLN A 675 -6.52 -10.41 33.16
CA GLN A 675 -7.47 -10.37 34.28
C GLN A 675 -7.73 -11.75 34.89
N GLU A 676 -7.82 -12.80 34.06
CA GLU A 676 -7.90 -14.18 34.55
C GLU A 676 -6.69 -14.57 35.42
N VAL A 677 -5.46 -14.17 35.06
CA VAL A 677 -4.24 -14.46 35.86
C VAL A 677 -4.35 -13.90 37.27
N TRP A 678 -4.81 -12.67 37.42
CA TRP A 678 -4.87 -11.97 38.71
C TRP A 678 -6.20 -12.16 39.48
N GLN A 679 -7.16 -12.92 38.93
CA GLN A 679 -8.41 -13.29 39.62
C GLN A 679 -8.32 -14.62 40.39
N VAL A 680 -7.30 -15.45 40.14
CA VAL A 680 -7.23 -16.84 40.65
C VAL A 680 -6.88 -16.96 42.14
N GLU A 681 -6.76 -15.84 42.89
CA GLU A 681 -6.35 -15.85 44.31
C GLU A 681 -7.29 -15.06 45.27
N GLU A 682 -8.59 -15.01 45.00
CA GLU A 682 -9.62 -14.78 46.03
C GLU A 682 -10.35 -16.09 46.35
#